data_AF-A0A3P8F364-F1
#
_entry.id   AF-A0A3P8F364-F1
#
_cell.length_a   1.000
_cell.length_b   1.000
_cell.length_c   1.000
_cell.angle_alpha   90.00
_cell.angle_beta   90.00
_cell.angle_gamma   90.00
#
_symmetry.space_group_name_H-M   'P 1'
#
loop_
_entity.id
_entity.type
_entity.pdbx_description
1 polymer ?
#
loop_
_entity_poly.entity_id
_entity_poly.type
_entity_poly.pdbx_seq_one_letter_code
_entity_poly.pdbx_strand_id
1 'polypeptide(L)'
;MSSEQNARITLLDLSAEILDKALDEFYSSDASGIVRIRHLIHRDKHTSCIISQFIMALTTDGKLLIWDATTTMLISSIILLKTNEIAKDFMLFDDIPDREGKMNENTKLILLFTNHKGVNQLQIRNFRTCDVIYTKIVNNTTFLLDKITREEGLILFIQLFAYESSELNAVKVHAIYECQPDMRLDHLINQQRWVEAEEFAQLFSLNMEKIYIARIEHFVDTGSVGQIDLETHELDEFLGWMMEVSDQNWVAEMCIATIIYCSSHSWVKKILDFVKKLEITDNETKEKLSLMRYNYQSYREVLGPWRKPCSSKFPGIDLWSEFLGDCSWEHIFEIFYKNGQFSEARLIWYRYRKTLEEWIKEKGNFERLLTEIHLTIRDAIGDIMEAMCFLEEDIIPVVILNDPKTCCACCKTFLLDVARVAETEYPEYFPENSLKIASTMERVIENLLSCSITPCRQAEVAFTLSVIGCYSEDPDDLMGELNIYVRNLRSMERLKSVYQCTMSYNTYQEQTVESICYIIVERVKSVQLIKSNIDQYARPYMNEFKLDPDRTLYNYILKIATSSTGVVSSSNPWDERCLAIAESISNLDLRCEALIDVAKRAHPPWTKQLSNAVQAMLRAPGLDFKMVSRLQQQCDFATLGERWVQYRLPMQTLERYLQQKHLFSKAIEFIFRQESVEADPQRRLTSALEIIKLAGKLKKNLMERHECVFLFCLYLINAKLIDELFMGVISYLNELNEMDRNRVINQLMAHIEALLNCPVLLLTEKAKEIRLRTIEAVSCILERFRKVIY
;
A
#
# COMPACT_ATOMS: atom_id res chain seq x y z
N MET A 1 110.09 -39.61 1.39
CA MET A 1 109.91 -39.55 -0.07
C MET A 1 108.47 -39.10 -0.32
N SER A 2 108.12 -37.83 -0.49
CA SER A 2 108.89 -36.60 -0.71
C SER A 2 107.96 -35.39 -0.52
N SER A 3 108.47 -34.39 0.21
CA SER A 3 108.25 -32.92 0.07
C SER A 3 106.81 -32.39 0.02
N GLU A 4 106.31 -31.79 1.10
CA GLU A 4 106.32 -30.32 1.38
C GLU A 4 105.30 -29.56 0.52
N GLN A 5 104.46 -28.64 1.01
CA GLN A 5 104.41 -27.93 2.29
C GLN A 5 103.06 -27.19 2.41
N ASN A 6 102.54 -27.13 3.63
CA ASN A 6 101.58 -26.13 4.09
C ASN A 6 102.22 -24.73 4.08
N ALA A 7 101.52 -23.71 3.59
CA ALA A 7 101.62 -22.31 4.03
C ALA A 7 100.39 -21.54 3.50
N ARG A 8 99.42 -21.22 4.36
CA ARG A 8 99.26 -19.92 5.05
C ARG A 8 99.01 -18.74 4.09
N ILE A 9 97.75 -18.30 4.16
CA ILE A 9 97.23 -16.97 3.83
C ILE A 9 98.07 -15.92 4.58
N THR A 10 98.80 -15.09 3.83
CA THR A 10 99.22 -13.74 4.21
C THR A 10 99.67 -13.02 2.93
N LEU A 11 98.74 -12.31 2.27
CA LEU A 11 99.05 -11.35 1.21
C LEU A 11 98.96 -9.96 1.82
N LEU A 12 100.12 -9.39 2.16
CA LEU A 12 100.45 -7.96 2.23
C LEU A 12 101.88 -7.87 2.78
N ASP A 13 102.86 -8.12 1.91
CA ASP A 13 104.24 -7.65 2.07
C ASP A 13 104.87 -7.67 0.68
N LEU A 14 104.81 -6.53 -0.01
CA LEU A 14 105.67 -6.22 -1.14
C LEU A 14 106.25 -4.82 -0.88
N SER A 15 107.24 -4.79 0.01
CA SER A 15 108.31 -3.80 -0.08
C SER A 15 109.25 -4.20 -1.21
N ALA A 16 109.65 -3.19 -1.99
CA ALA A 16 110.59 -3.23 -3.10
C ALA A 16 111.73 -4.25 -2.94
N GLU A 17 111.84 -5.18 -3.89
CA GLU A 17 113.09 -5.67 -4.48
C GLU A 17 112.76 -6.64 -5.62
N ILE A 18 113.64 -6.68 -6.62
CA ILE A 18 113.58 -7.43 -7.89
C ILE A 18 112.88 -6.66 -9.04
N LEU A 19 113.65 -5.69 -9.55
CA LEU A 19 113.68 -5.39 -10.98
C LEU A 19 114.19 -6.63 -11.76
N ASP A 20 113.82 -6.69 -13.04
CA ASP A 20 114.37 -7.54 -14.12
C ASP A 20 113.99 -9.02 -14.17
N LYS A 21 112.96 -9.33 -14.96
CA LYS A 21 113.13 -9.92 -16.32
C LYS A 21 111.76 -10.17 -16.99
N ALA A 22 111.76 -9.99 -18.31
CA ALA A 22 110.69 -10.27 -19.28
C ALA A 22 109.57 -9.20 -19.39
N LEU A 23 109.95 -8.03 -19.94
CA LEU A 23 109.23 -7.50 -21.09
C LEU A 23 109.40 -8.51 -22.23
N ASP A 24 108.35 -9.27 -22.55
CA ASP A 24 108.05 -9.83 -23.88
C ASP A 24 106.90 -10.84 -23.75
N GLU A 25 105.68 -10.36 -23.96
CA GLU A 25 104.52 -11.04 -24.57
C GLU A 25 103.24 -10.23 -24.31
N PHE A 26 103.27 -8.95 -24.67
CA PHE A 26 102.07 -8.27 -25.14
C PHE A 26 102.25 -8.15 -26.64
N TYR A 27 101.81 -9.16 -27.39
CA TYR A 27 101.16 -9.02 -28.70
C TYR A 27 100.78 -10.42 -29.25
N SER A 28 99.50 -10.52 -29.60
CA SER A 28 98.86 -11.52 -30.46
C SER A 28 98.27 -12.77 -29.80
N SER A 29 97.02 -13.05 -30.21
CA SER A 29 96.19 -14.24 -29.96
C SER A 29 96.00 -14.56 -28.46
N ASP A 30 94.95 -14.15 -27.78
CA ASP A 30 93.58 -14.50 -28.10
C ASP A 30 92.63 -13.74 -27.16
N ALA A 31 91.96 -12.71 -27.68
CA ALA A 31 90.70 -12.26 -27.07
C ALA A 31 89.59 -13.34 -27.20
N SER A 32 89.90 -14.50 -27.81
CA SER A 32 89.03 -15.67 -28.00
C SER A 32 88.90 -16.55 -26.75
N GLY A 33 89.12 -15.98 -25.56
CA GLY A 33 89.03 -16.70 -24.29
C GLY A 33 88.43 -15.91 -23.12
N ILE A 34 88.10 -14.62 -23.25
CA ILE A 34 87.52 -13.82 -22.15
C ILE A 34 85.99 -13.75 -22.29
N VAL A 35 85.28 -14.11 -21.23
CA VAL A 35 83.82 -14.21 -21.16
C VAL A 35 83.17 -12.89 -20.77
N ARG A 36 83.68 -12.23 -19.72
CA ARG A 36 83.12 -10.99 -19.18
C ARG A 36 84.24 -10.19 -18.50
N ILE A 37 84.21 -8.87 -18.65
CA ILE A 37 85.07 -7.94 -17.93
C ILE A 37 84.19 -7.04 -17.06
N ARG A 38 84.53 -6.88 -15.79
CA ARG A 38 83.86 -5.94 -14.87
C ARG A 38 84.88 -5.01 -14.24
N HIS A 39 84.49 -3.74 -14.12
CA HIS A 39 85.34 -2.69 -13.55
C HIS A 39 84.84 -2.35 -12.15
N LEU A 40 85.66 -2.62 -11.14
CA LEU A 40 85.36 -2.30 -9.75
C LEU A 40 86.01 -0.96 -9.40
N ILE A 41 85.22 0.01 -8.96
CA ILE A 41 85.72 1.31 -8.50
C ILE A 41 85.31 1.50 -7.05
N HIS A 42 86.28 1.45 -6.14
CA HIS A 42 86.04 1.76 -4.75
C HIS A 42 86.34 3.23 -4.47
N ARG A 43 85.38 3.95 -3.87
CA ARG A 43 85.53 5.34 -3.45
C ARG A 43 85.37 5.44 -1.94
N ASP A 44 86.17 6.28 -1.30
CA ASP A 44 86.02 6.61 0.11
C ASP A 44 84.65 7.25 0.34
N LYS A 45 83.89 6.73 1.31
CA LYS A 45 82.54 7.20 1.64
C LYS A 45 82.51 8.65 2.11
N HIS A 46 83.61 9.18 2.66
CA HIS A 46 83.65 10.54 3.20
C HIS A 46 84.30 11.56 2.26
N THR A 47 85.30 11.17 1.49
CA THR A 47 86.09 12.09 0.64
C THR A 47 85.79 11.95 -0.85
N SER A 48 85.04 10.92 -1.27
CA SER A 48 84.78 10.55 -2.67
C SER A 48 86.04 10.32 -3.51
N CYS A 49 87.21 10.25 -2.86
CA CYS A 49 88.48 9.90 -3.50
C CYS A 49 88.48 8.42 -3.87
N ILE A 50 89.02 8.09 -5.05
CA ILE A 50 89.14 6.71 -5.52
C ILE A 50 90.24 6.02 -4.71
N ILE A 51 89.88 4.99 -3.94
CA ILE A 51 90.82 4.25 -3.08
C ILE A 51 91.52 3.15 -3.87
N SER A 52 90.77 2.42 -4.71
CA SER A 52 91.29 1.34 -5.55
C SER A 52 90.40 1.14 -6.77
N GLN A 53 91.02 0.77 -7.88
CA GLN A 53 90.32 0.39 -9.10
C GLN A 53 90.86 -0.97 -9.56
N PHE A 54 89.97 -1.94 -9.73
CA PHE A 54 90.33 -3.26 -10.21
C PHE A 54 89.58 -3.58 -11.50
N ILE A 55 90.29 -4.13 -12.47
CA ILE A 55 89.68 -4.72 -13.66
C ILE A 55 89.67 -6.23 -13.45
N MET A 56 88.49 -6.82 -13.44
CA MET A 56 88.33 -8.26 -13.29
C MET A 56 87.83 -8.85 -14.60
N ALA A 57 88.53 -9.85 -15.14
CA ALA A 57 88.08 -10.61 -16.30
C ALA A 57 87.98 -12.09 -15.99
N LEU A 58 86.88 -12.70 -16.40
CA LEU A 58 86.69 -14.13 -16.33
C LEU A 58 86.99 -14.76 -17.69
N THR A 59 87.85 -15.76 -17.71
CA THR A 59 88.16 -16.54 -18.91
C THR A 59 87.20 -17.72 -19.09
N THR A 60 87.10 -18.23 -20.32
CA THR A 60 86.22 -19.34 -20.72
C THR A 60 86.57 -20.64 -20.01
N ASP A 61 87.86 -20.85 -19.70
CA ASP A 61 88.39 -21.94 -18.88
C ASP A 61 88.19 -21.73 -17.37
N GLY A 62 87.48 -20.66 -16.96
CA GLY A 62 87.06 -20.43 -15.58
C GLY A 62 88.11 -19.83 -14.66
N LYS A 63 89.09 -19.10 -15.20
CA LYS A 63 90.06 -18.32 -14.42
C LYS A 63 89.59 -16.87 -14.29
N LEU A 64 89.55 -16.36 -13.07
CA LEU A 64 89.31 -14.95 -12.79
C LEU A 64 90.66 -14.24 -12.68
N LEU A 65 90.91 -13.33 -13.61
CA LEU A 65 92.08 -12.46 -13.66
C LEU A 65 91.72 -11.12 -13.03
N ILE A 66 92.52 -10.65 -12.09
CA ILE A 66 92.34 -9.38 -11.40
C ILE A 66 93.54 -8.50 -11.69
N TRP A 67 93.32 -7.41 -12.41
CA TRP A 67 94.32 -6.37 -12.67
C TRP A 67 94.05 -5.15 -11.80
N ASP A 68 95.13 -4.47 -11.42
CA ASP A 68 95.03 -3.08 -10.98
C ASP A 68 94.68 -2.20 -12.19
N ALA A 69 93.61 -1.42 -12.11
CA ALA A 69 93.20 -0.57 -13.23
C ALA A 69 94.17 0.61 -13.43
N THR A 70 94.89 1.02 -12.38
CA THR A 70 95.79 2.18 -12.45
C THR A 70 97.15 1.83 -13.04
N THR A 71 97.71 0.68 -12.66
CA THR A 71 99.02 0.21 -13.14
C THR A 71 98.94 -0.84 -14.23
N THR A 72 97.74 -1.33 -14.55
CA THR A 72 97.45 -2.44 -15.48
C THR A 72 98.20 -3.75 -15.18
N MET A 73 98.79 -3.87 -13.98
CA MET A 73 99.47 -5.08 -13.54
C MET A 73 98.49 -6.15 -13.06
N LEU A 74 98.77 -7.40 -13.41
CA LEU A 74 98.01 -8.55 -12.93
C LEU A 74 98.36 -8.79 -11.45
N ILE A 75 97.40 -8.57 -10.56
CA ILE A 75 97.55 -8.75 -9.12
C ILE A 75 97.37 -10.23 -8.76
N SER A 76 96.35 -10.88 -9.32
CA SER A 76 96.04 -12.26 -8.98
C SER A 76 95.26 -12.97 -10.09
N SER A 77 95.41 -14.30 -10.12
CA SER A 77 94.64 -15.21 -10.97
C SER A 77 94.06 -16.33 -10.12
N ILE A 78 92.73 -16.48 -10.10
CA ILE A 78 92.02 -17.47 -9.28
C ILE A 78 91.32 -18.47 -10.22
N ILE A 79 91.52 -19.78 -10.01
CA ILE A 79 90.83 -20.83 -10.76
C ILE A 79 89.49 -21.11 -10.06
N LEU A 80 88.38 -20.81 -10.72
CA LEU A 80 87.03 -20.94 -10.15
C LEU A 80 86.29 -22.20 -10.62
N LEU A 81 86.67 -22.77 -11.76
CA LEU A 81 85.97 -23.91 -12.37
C LEU A 81 86.90 -25.12 -12.56
N LYS A 82 86.31 -26.31 -12.69
CA LYS A 82 87.02 -27.57 -12.96
C LYS A 82 87.25 -27.78 -14.45
N THR A 83 88.21 -28.63 -14.81
CA THR A 83 88.55 -28.97 -16.20
C THR A 83 87.34 -29.49 -16.99
N ASN A 84 86.93 -28.77 -18.05
CA ASN A 84 85.74 -28.96 -18.92
C ASN A 84 84.44 -28.22 -18.50
N GLU A 85 84.48 -27.22 -17.62
CA GLU A 85 83.34 -26.30 -17.38
C GLU A 85 83.55 -25.00 -18.16
N ILE A 86 82.47 -24.43 -18.71
CA ILE A 86 82.54 -23.19 -19.51
C ILE A 86 81.87 -22.04 -18.74
N ALA A 87 82.66 -21.03 -18.38
CA ALA A 87 82.15 -19.82 -17.76
C ALA A 87 81.27 -18.99 -18.72
N LYS A 88 80.18 -18.39 -18.22
CA LYS A 88 79.26 -17.53 -18.99
C LYS A 88 79.13 -16.11 -18.47
N ASP A 89 79.11 -15.92 -17.15
CA ASP A 89 79.11 -14.58 -16.53
C ASP A 89 79.51 -14.70 -15.05
N PHE A 90 79.92 -13.60 -14.44
CA PHE A 90 80.15 -13.51 -13.00
C PHE A 90 79.76 -12.14 -12.45
N MET A 91 79.43 -12.06 -11.17
CA MET A 91 79.20 -10.82 -10.45
C MET A 91 79.72 -10.93 -9.02
N LEU A 92 80.21 -9.84 -8.45
CA LEU A 92 80.58 -9.74 -7.04
C LEU A 92 79.50 -8.96 -6.29
N PHE A 93 79.23 -9.38 -5.07
CA PHE A 93 78.28 -8.76 -4.15
C PHE A 93 78.97 -8.57 -2.79
N ASP A 94 78.67 -7.46 -2.09
CA ASP A 94 79.38 -7.01 -0.89
C ASP A 94 80.90 -6.88 -1.09
N ASP A 95 81.27 -6.21 -2.19
CA ASP A 95 82.63 -5.90 -2.62
C ASP A 95 83.27 -4.72 -1.87
N ILE A 96 82.67 -4.27 -0.76
CA ILE A 96 83.19 -3.18 0.06
C ILE A 96 84.43 -3.69 0.80
N PRO A 97 85.63 -3.16 0.51
CA PRO A 97 86.84 -3.50 1.26
C PRO A 97 86.76 -2.95 2.69
N ASP A 98 87.36 -3.70 3.62
CA ASP A 98 87.58 -3.27 5.00
C ASP A 98 88.49 -2.02 5.03
N ARG A 99 88.59 -1.34 6.19
CA ARG A 99 89.40 -0.11 6.37
C ARG A 99 90.89 -0.26 5.95
N GLU A 100 91.38 -1.49 5.83
CA GLU A 100 92.73 -1.85 5.39
C GLU A 100 92.85 -2.13 3.87
N GLY A 101 91.79 -1.92 3.06
CA GLY A 101 91.80 -2.17 1.62
C GLY A 101 91.65 -3.64 1.22
N LYS A 102 91.34 -4.54 2.18
CA LYS A 102 91.10 -5.98 1.94
C LYS A 102 89.63 -6.23 1.62
N MET A 103 89.33 -7.05 0.60
CA MET A 103 87.95 -7.48 0.30
C MET A 103 87.35 -8.21 1.50
N ASN A 104 86.15 -7.83 1.96
CA ASN A 104 85.48 -8.36 3.16
C ASN A 104 85.37 -9.91 3.13
N GLU A 105 85.33 -10.55 4.31
CA GLU A 105 85.13 -12.02 4.46
C GLU A 105 83.80 -12.50 3.90
N ASN A 106 82.83 -11.60 3.87
CA ASN A 106 81.47 -11.87 3.41
C ASN A 106 81.25 -11.56 1.92
N THR A 107 82.28 -11.18 1.16
CA THR A 107 82.14 -10.93 -0.28
C THR A 107 81.66 -12.21 -0.98
N LYS A 108 80.52 -12.13 -1.66
CA LYS A 108 79.90 -13.25 -2.37
C LYS A 108 80.19 -13.14 -3.87
N LEU A 109 80.63 -14.25 -4.45
CA LEU A 109 80.89 -14.41 -5.88
C LEU A 109 79.74 -15.19 -6.51
N ILE A 110 79.08 -14.56 -7.48
CA ILE A 110 78.00 -15.15 -8.25
C ILE A 110 78.60 -15.62 -9.58
N LEU A 111 78.47 -16.91 -9.88
CA LEU A 111 79.02 -17.53 -11.09
C LEU A 111 77.89 -18.15 -11.90
N LEU A 112 77.86 -17.82 -13.19
CA LEU A 112 77.05 -18.50 -14.18
C LEU A 112 77.97 -19.30 -15.09
N PHE A 113 77.83 -20.62 -15.11
CA PHE A 113 78.66 -21.50 -15.92
C PHE A 113 77.88 -22.71 -16.45
N THR A 114 78.43 -23.36 -17.47
CA THR A 114 77.92 -24.61 -18.05
C THR A 114 78.78 -25.76 -17.55
N ASN A 115 78.15 -26.72 -16.87
CA ASN A 115 78.84 -27.88 -16.31
C ASN A 115 79.15 -28.92 -17.41
N HIS A 116 79.99 -29.92 -17.13
CA HIS A 116 80.41 -31.00 -18.04
C HIS A 116 79.25 -31.75 -18.74
N LYS A 117 78.06 -31.71 -18.14
CA LYS A 117 76.84 -32.35 -18.66
C LYS A 117 76.01 -31.43 -19.57
N GLY A 118 76.50 -30.24 -19.91
CA GLY A 118 75.79 -29.26 -20.76
C GLY A 118 74.69 -28.47 -20.05
N VAL A 119 74.58 -28.60 -18.71
CA VAL A 119 73.56 -27.90 -17.90
C VAL A 119 74.15 -26.60 -17.35
N ASN A 120 73.42 -25.49 -17.45
CA ASN A 120 73.85 -24.24 -16.83
C ASN A 120 73.47 -24.19 -15.36
N GLN A 121 74.40 -23.68 -14.57
CA GLN A 121 74.23 -23.52 -13.15
C GLN A 121 74.62 -22.09 -12.76
N LEU A 122 73.76 -21.50 -11.93
CA LEU A 122 74.03 -20.30 -11.17
C LEU A 122 74.48 -20.72 -9.77
N GLN A 123 75.70 -20.36 -9.38
CA GLN A 123 76.23 -20.62 -8.05
C GLN A 123 76.60 -19.33 -7.35
N ILE A 124 76.24 -19.21 -6.08
CA ILE A 124 76.74 -18.16 -5.19
C ILE A 124 77.77 -18.82 -4.28
N ARG A 125 79.00 -18.31 -4.30
CA ARG A 125 80.12 -18.81 -3.52
C ARG A 125 80.68 -17.72 -2.61
N ASN A 126 81.30 -18.09 -1.50
CA ASN A 126 82.12 -17.14 -0.75
C ASN A 126 83.39 -16.85 -1.57
N PHE A 127 83.75 -15.58 -1.77
CA PHE A 127 84.90 -15.20 -2.59
C PHE A 127 86.24 -15.63 -1.98
N ARG A 128 86.38 -15.58 -0.64
CA ARG A 128 87.63 -15.94 0.05
C ARG A 128 87.79 -17.46 0.19
N THR A 129 86.75 -18.19 0.57
CA THR A 129 86.84 -19.65 0.81
C THR A 129 86.50 -20.50 -0.41
N CYS A 130 85.86 -19.91 -1.42
CA CYS A 130 85.28 -20.60 -2.58
C CYS A 130 84.19 -21.65 -2.23
N ASP A 131 83.69 -21.65 -1.00
CA ASP A 131 82.59 -22.53 -0.59
C ASP A 131 81.28 -22.16 -1.27
N VAL A 132 80.50 -23.17 -1.67
CA VAL A 132 79.21 -22.97 -2.35
C VAL A 132 78.12 -22.69 -1.32
N ILE A 133 77.55 -21.48 -1.37
CA ILE A 133 76.46 -21.03 -0.50
C ILE A 133 75.09 -21.40 -1.11
N TYR A 134 74.95 -21.24 -2.43
CA TYR A 134 73.69 -21.51 -3.14
C TYR A 134 73.97 -22.03 -4.55
N THR A 135 73.16 -22.96 -5.04
CA THR A 135 73.21 -23.46 -6.42
C THR A 135 71.81 -23.56 -7.00
N LYS A 136 71.62 -23.05 -8.23
CA LYS A 136 70.37 -23.18 -8.99
C LYS A 136 70.67 -23.59 -10.42
N ILE A 137 69.92 -24.56 -10.94
CA ILE A 137 69.96 -24.92 -12.36
C ILE A 137 69.16 -23.88 -13.13
N VAL A 138 69.75 -23.36 -14.21
CA VAL A 138 69.17 -22.26 -15.00
C VAL A 138 69.20 -22.56 -16.50
N ASN A 139 68.38 -21.86 -17.27
CA ASN A 139 68.27 -22.06 -18.71
C ASN A 139 69.49 -21.53 -19.51
N ASN A 140 69.56 -21.84 -20.80
CA ASN A 140 70.60 -21.32 -21.71
C ASN A 140 70.59 -19.80 -21.92
N THR A 141 69.46 -19.17 -21.67
CA THR A 141 69.19 -17.77 -21.99
C THR A 141 69.17 -16.88 -20.74
N THR A 142 69.93 -17.25 -19.69
CA THR A 142 69.98 -16.51 -18.44
C THR A 142 71.05 -15.43 -18.45
N PHE A 143 70.69 -14.22 -18.03
CA PHE A 143 71.60 -13.08 -17.93
C PHE A 143 71.61 -12.52 -16.50
N LEU A 144 72.80 -12.25 -15.97
CA LEU A 144 72.98 -11.53 -14.71
C LEU A 144 72.84 -10.02 -14.95
N LEU A 145 72.02 -9.35 -14.13
CA LEU A 145 71.83 -7.89 -14.22
C LEU A 145 72.91 -7.17 -13.42
N ASP A 146 73.54 -6.17 -14.04
CA ASP A 146 74.70 -5.43 -13.49
C ASP A 146 74.31 -4.25 -12.57
N LYS A 147 73.05 -4.15 -12.12
CA LYS A 147 72.61 -3.01 -11.31
C LYS A 147 72.68 -3.30 -9.82
N ILE A 148 73.47 -2.48 -9.14
CA ILE A 148 73.52 -2.33 -7.68
C ILE A 148 72.16 -1.77 -7.22
N THR A 149 71.24 -2.65 -6.83
CA THR A 149 70.12 -2.23 -5.98
C THR A 149 70.70 -1.87 -4.62
N ARG A 150 70.29 -0.72 -4.05
CA ARG A 150 70.75 -0.25 -2.73
C ARG A 150 70.24 -1.11 -1.56
N GLU A 151 69.49 -2.17 -1.85
CA GLU A 151 68.99 -3.14 -0.88
C GLU A 151 70.04 -4.23 -0.70
N GLU A 152 70.57 -4.33 0.53
CA GLU A 152 71.54 -5.34 0.93
C GLU A 152 70.99 -6.75 0.62
N GLY A 153 71.77 -7.55 -0.11
CA GLY A 153 71.47 -8.96 -0.38
C GLY A 153 70.66 -9.30 -1.63
N LEU A 154 70.13 -8.35 -2.41
CA LEU A 154 69.29 -8.64 -3.60
C LEU A 154 70.12 -8.89 -4.89
N ILE A 155 70.00 -10.09 -5.44
CA ILE A 155 70.57 -10.55 -6.72
C ILE A 155 69.47 -10.73 -7.74
N LEU A 156 69.53 -9.99 -8.85
CA LEU A 156 68.56 -10.07 -9.94
C LEU A 156 69.16 -10.80 -11.15
N PHE A 157 68.45 -11.81 -11.66
CA PHE A 157 68.79 -12.47 -12.91
C PHE A 157 67.56 -12.63 -13.80
N ILE A 158 67.78 -12.53 -15.12
CA ILE A 158 66.73 -12.63 -16.12
C ILE A 158 66.80 -14.00 -16.79
N GLN A 159 65.63 -14.62 -17.01
CA GLN A 159 65.47 -15.77 -17.89
C GLN A 159 64.56 -15.39 -19.05
N LEU A 160 65.06 -15.54 -20.28
CA LEU A 160 64.24 -15.40 -21.49
C LEU A 160 63.64 -16.75 -21.87
N PHE A 161 62.33 -16.84 -21.88
CA PHE A 161 61.62 -18.03 -22.38
C PHE A 161 61.13 -17.76 -23.79
N ALA A 162 61.59 -18.57 -24.75
CA ALA A 162 60.93 -18.72 -26.04
C ALA A 162 60.07 -19.98 -25.96
N TYR A 163 58.75 -19.82 -25.86
CA TYR A 163 57.86 -20.96 -26.11
C TYR A 163 57.92 -21.29 -27.61
N GLU A 164 57.99 -22.57 -27.95
CA GLU A 164 58.10 -23.07 -29.35
C GLU A 164 56.89 -22.73 -30.24
N SER A 165 55.96 -21.89 -29.77
CA SER A 165 54.81 -21.39 -30.52
C SER A 165 54.72 -19.87 -30.36
N SER A 166 54.92 -19.19 -31.49
CA SER A 166 54.48 -17.85 -31.90
C SER A 166 54.02 -16.88 -30.80
N GLU A 167 54.75 -15.76 -30.70
CA GLU A 167 54.31 -14.48 -30.12
C GLU A 167 54.03 -14.47 -28.61
N LEU A 168 55.09 -14.56 -27.80
CA LEU A 168 55.35 -13.69 -26.65
C LEU A 168 56.72 -14.07 -26.05
N ASN A 169 57.74 -13.24 -26.29
CA ASN A 169 59.02 -13.34 -25.58
C ASN A 169 58.78 -12.94 -24.12
N ALA A 170 58.50 -13.92 -23.24
CA ALA A 170 58.32 -13.65 -21.83
C ALA A 170 59.68 -13.54 -21.13
N VAL A 171 59.92 -12.37 -20.52
CA VAL A 171 61.10 -12.10 -19.69
C VAL A 171 60.70 -12.37 -18.24
N LYS A 172 61.23 -13.44 -17.62
CA LYS A 172 61.08 -13.64 -16.17
C LYS A 172 62.26 -13.01 -15.44
N VAL A 173 61.99 -12.00 -14.63
CA VAL A 173 62.96 -11.42 -13.70
C VAL A 173 62.87 -12.19 -12.40
N HIS A 174 63.96 -12.83 -12.00
CA HIS A 174 64.08 -13.53 -10.74
C HIS A 174 64.94 -12.73 -9.77
N ALA A 175 64.46 -12.58 -8.54
CA ALA A 175 65.21 -12.02 -7.42
C ALA A 175 65.60 -13.13 -6.44
N ILE A 176 66.86 -13.12 -6.02
CA ILE A 176 67.37 -13.90 -4.89
C ILE A 176 67.78 -12.87 -3.85
N TYR A 177 67.22 -12.91 -2.65
CA TYR A 177 67.67 -12.06 -1.56
C TYR A 177 67.92 -12.88 -0.30
N GLU A 178 68.85 -12.42 0.52
CA GLU A 178 69.06 -12.93 1.86
C GLU A 178 67.92 -12.42 2.75
N CYS A 179 67.18 -13.33 3.37
CA CYS A 179 66.00 -12.99 4.15
C CYS A 179 66.02 -13.73 5.48
N GLN A 180 65.63 -13.02 6.55
CA GLN A 180 65.32 -13.68 7.82
C GLN A 180 64.09 -14.59 7.63
N PRO A 181 64.04 -15.77 8.29
CA PRO A 181 62.92 -16.69 8.16
C PRO A 181 61.55 -16.03 8.43
N ASP A 182 61.44 -15.15 9.43
CA ASP A 182 60.19 -14.44 9.75
C ASP A 182 59.67 -13.59 8.58
N MET A 183 60.53 -12.82 7.94
CA MET A 183 60.18 -11.95 6.81
C MET A 183 59.77 -12.76 5.57
N ARG A 184 60.37 -13.96 5.40
CA ARG A 184 59.99 -14.88 4.33
C ARG A 184 58.61 -15.48 4.59
N LEU A 185 58.30 -15.80 5.84
CA LEU A 185 56.99 -16.28 6.24
C LEU A 185 55.91 -15.21 6.00
N ASP A 186 56.14 -13.96 6.40
CA ASP A 186 55.22 -12.85 6.14
C ASP A 186 54.96 -12.67 4.64
N HIS A 187 55.98 -12.85 3.80
CA HIS A 187 55.82 -12.80 2.35
C HIS A 187 54.98 -13.97 1.80
N LEU A 188 55.12 -15.18 2.36
CA LEU A 188 54.28 -16.33 1.99
C LEU A 188 52.83 -16.15 2.41
N ILE A 189 52.59 -15.57 3.59
CA ILE A 189 51.27 -15.20 4.10
C ILE A 189 50.62 -14.16 3.18
N ASN A 190 51.34 -13.08 2.84
CA ASN A 190 50.84 -12.04 1.93
C ASN A 190 50.54 -12.58 0.52
N GLN A 191 51.22 -13.64 0.08
CA GLN A 191 50.95 -14.32 -1.19
C GLN A 191 49.84 -15.39 -1.09
N GLN A 192 49.22 -15.58 0.08
CA GLN A 192 48.18 -16.58 0.35
C GLN A 192 48.65 -18.03 0.07
N ARG A 193 49.96 -18.30 0.15
CA ARG A 193 50.55 -19.63 -0.07
C ARG A 193 50.60 -20.42 1.23
N TRP A 194 49.42 -20.82 1.68
CA TRP A 194 49.17 -21.32 3.02
C TRP A 194 49.88 -22.62 3.39
N VAL A 195 49.91 -23.60 2.49
CA VAL A 195 50.55 -24.91 2.73
C VAL A 195 52.07 -24.76 2.80
N GLU A 196 52.63 -23.94 1.90
CA GLU A 196 54.07 -23.65 1.90
C GLU A 196 54.49 -22.82 3.11
N ALA A 197 53.62 -21.93 3.60
CA ALA A 197 53.86 -21.20 4.83
C ALA A 197 53.91 -22.14 6.04
N GLU A 198 53.02 -23.15 6.11
CA GLU A 198 53.04 -24.17 7.18
C GLU A 198 54.29 -25.04 7.12
N GLU A 199 54.63 -25.59 5.95
CA GLU A 199 55.86 -26.37 5.76
C GLU A 199 57.12 -25.55 6.11
N PHE A 200 57.16 -24.28 5.69
CA PHE A 200 58.25 -23.37 5.99
C PHE A 200 58.34 -23.05 7.49
N ALA A 201 57.22 -22.77 8.15
CA ALA A 201 57.20 -22.53 9.59
C ALA A 201 57.64 -23.76 10.39
N GLN A 202 57.27 -24.97 9.97
CA GLN A 202 57.75 -26.21 10.58
C GLN A 202 59.26 -26.41 10.40
N LEU A 203 59.78 -26.17 9.19
CA LEU A 203 61.20 -26.30 8.88
C LEU A 203 62.07 -25.34 9.70
N PHE A 204 61.59 -24.12 9.93
CA PHE A 204 62.33 -23.07 10.64
C PHE A 204 61.91 -22.89 12.11
N SER A 205 61.01 -23.75 12.62
CA SER A 205 60.46 -23.66 13.99
C SER A 205 59.86 -22.29 14.34
N LEU A 206 59.14 -21.70 13.38
CA LEU A 206 58.46 -20.40 13.54
C LEU A 206 57.06 -20.57 14.13
N ASN A 207 56.50 -19.51 14.72
CA ASN A 207 55.15 -19.54 15.28
C ASN A 207 54.09 -19.68 14.18
N MET A 208 53.35 -20.80 14.18
CA MET A 208 52.27 -21.09 13.23
C MET A 208 51.01 -20.24 13.47
N GLU A 209 50.85 -19.65 14.66
CA GLU A 209 49.71 -18.80 15.01
C GLU A 209 49.51 -17.63 14.03
N LYS A 210 50.60 -17.02 13.55
CA LYS A 210 50.52 -15.95 12.53
C LYS A 210 49.87 -16.42 11.23
N ILE A 211 50.06 -17.67 10.86
CA ILE A 211 49.46 -18.26 9.65
C ILE A 211 47.96 -18.47 9.88
N TYR A 212 47.58 -18.99 11.06
CA TYR A 212 46.17 -19.21 11.40
C TYR A 212 45.40 -17.88 11.50
N ILE A 213 45.95 -16.86 12.16
CA ILE A 213 45.35 -15.52 12.22
C ILE A 213 45.10 -14.97 10.81
N ALA A 214 46.12 -14.99 9.94
CA ALA A 214 45.97 -14.48 8.57
C ALA A 214 44.97 -15.29 7.72
N ARG A 215 44.85 -16.60 7.95
CA ARG A 215 43.82 -17.44 7.31
C ARG A 215 42.42 -17.05 7.78
N ILE A 216 42.24 -16.81 9.07
CA ILE A 216 40.96 -16.41 9.68
C ILE A 216 40.55 -15.03 9.16
N GLU A 217 41.45 -14.05 9.16
CA GLU A 217 41.21 -12.70 8.61
C GLU A 217 40.82 -12.78 7.14
N HIS A 218 41.60 -13.52 6.33
CA HIS A 218 41.27 -13.74 4.92
C HIS A 218 39.89 -14.38 4.75
N PHE A 219 39.52 -15.36 5.58
CA PHE A 219 38.21 -16.01 5.50
C PHE A 219 37.07 -15.03 5.80
N VAL A 220 37.20 -14.20 6.84
CA VAL A 220 36.21 -13.17 7.19
C VAL A 220 36.11 -12.11 6.09
N ASP A 221 37.24 -11.65 5.56
CA ASP A 221 37.30 -10.68 4.47
C ASP A 221 36.66 -11.22 3.19
N THR A 222 36.92 -12.49 2.85
CA THR A 222 36.30 -13.13 1.68
C THR A 222 34.78 -13.26 1.86
N GLY A 223 34.32 -13.58 3.07
CA GLY A 223 32.90 -13.61 3.43
C GLY A 223 32.22 -12.24 3.31
N SER A 224 32.92 -11.15 3.65
CA SER A 224 32.40 -9.78 3.53
C SER A 224 32.13 -9.33 2.08
N VAL A 225 32.81 -9.95 1.10
CA VAL A 225 32.70 -9.64 -0.34
C VAL A 225 31.48 -10.33 -0.99
N GLY A 226 30.68 -11.07 -0.21
CA GLY A 226 29.37 -11.57 -0.64
C GLY A 226 29.44 -12.69 -1.68
N GLN A 227 30.57 -13.38 -1.78
CA GLN A 227 30.71 -14.55 -2.62
C GLN A 227 30.94 -15.78 -1.75
N ILE A 228 30.20 -16.83 -2.10
CA ILE A 228 30.35 -18.24 -1.73
C ILE A 228 29.21 -18.72 -0.80
N ASP A 229 28.36 -19.60 -1.35
CA ASP A 229 27.64 -20.61 -0.58
C ASP A 229 28.71 -21.56 -0.03
N LEU A 230 29.37 -21.20 1.08
CA LEU A 230 30.46 -22.01 1.61
C LEU A 230 29.92 -23.37 2.10
N GLU A 231 30.68 -24.43 1.83
CA GLU A 231 30.31 -25.79 2.21
C GLU A 231 30.60 -26.03 3.70
N THR A 232 29.85 -26.94 4.35
CA THR A 232 30.01 -27.22 5.79
C THR A 232 31.41 -27.67 6.21
N HIS A 233 32.22 -28.16 5.27
CA HIS A 233 33.60 -28.60 5.50
C HIS A 233 34.54 -27.41 5.77
N GLU A 234 34.33 -26.29 5.07
CA GLU A 234 35.16 -25.07 5.21
C GLU A 234 34.97 -24.44 6.60
N LEU A 235 33.78 -24.59 7.20
CA LEU A 235 33.51 -24.14 8.56
C LEU A 235 34.23 -24.99 9.62
N ASP A 236 34.34 -26.30 9.42
CA ASP A 236 35.01 -27.18 10.39
C ASP A 236 36.54 -26.96 10.34
N GLU A 237 37.10 -26.66 9.16
CA GLU A 237 38.49 -26.20 9.00
C GLU A 237 38.72 -24.83 9.64
N PHE A 238 37.80 -23.88 9.43
CA PHE A 238 37.84 -22.55 10.04
C PHE A 238 37.82 -22.61 11.57
N LEU A 239 36.92 -23.41 12.16
CA LEU A 239 36.89 -23.65 13.61
C LEU A 239 38.16 -24.37 14.10
N GLY A 240 38.76 -25.21 13.26
CA GLY A 240 40.08 -25.80 13.50
C GLY A 240 41.17 -24.75 13.68
N TRP A 241 41.28 -23.79 12.76
CA TRP A 241 42.26 -22.69 12.86
C TRP A 241 42.03 -21.82 14.10
N MET A 242 40.78 -21.60 14.48
CA MET A 242 40.41 -20.81 15.66
C MET A 242 40.80 -21.46 17.00
N MET A 243 40.92 -22.80 17.06
CA MET A 243 41.39 -23.51 18.26
C MET A 243 42.89 -23.36 18.50
N GLU A 244 43.66 -23.08 17.46
CA GLU A 244 45.13 -22.95 17.51
C GLU A 244 45.59 -21.52 17.88
N VAL A 245 44.66 -20.56 17.98
CA VAL A 245 44.95 -19.16 18.36
C VAL A 245 44.84 -19.00 19.89
N SER A 246 45.83 -18.33 20.49
CA SER A 246 45.90 -18.18 21.95
C SER A 246 44.95 -17.11 22.51
N ASP A 247 44.68 -16.04 21.75
CA ASP A 247 43.80 -14.94 22.15
C ASP A 247 42.31 -15.31 21.94
N GLN A 248 41.68 -15.77 23.01
CA GLN A 248 40.28 -16.17 22.99
C GLN A 248 39.29 -15.00 22.83
N ASN A 249 39.67 -13.77 23.21
CA ASN A 249 38.82 -12.60 23.00
C ASN A 249 38.79 -12.22 21.52
N TRP A 250 39.95 -12.21 20.87
CA TRP A 250 40.04 -11.97 19.43
C TRP A 250 39.30 -13.05 18.62
N VAL A 251 39.45 -14.32 19.00
CA VAL A 251 38.67 -15.43 18.41
C VAL A 251 37.16 -15.21 18.55
N ALA A 252 36.71 -14.70 19.70
CA ALA A 252 35.31 -14.36 19.92
C ALA A 252 34.83 -13.22 19.00
N GLU A 253 35.64 -12.17 18.80
CA GLU A 253 35.31 -11.07 17.87
C GLU A 253 35.23 -11.55 16.42
N MET A 254 36.17 -12.37 15.98
CA MET A 254 36.16 -12.94 14.63
C MET A 254 34.94 -13.86 14.42
N CYS A 255 34.53 -14.61 15.43
CA CYS A 255 33.27 -15.36 15.41
C CYS A 255 32.05 -14.45 15.24
N ILE A 256 31.98 -13.31 15.93
CA ILE A 256 30.88 -12.34 15.78
C ILE A 256 30.85 -11.81 14.34
N ALA A 257 32.00 -11.36 13.82
CA ALA A 257 32.12 -10.87 12.45
C ALA A 257 31.67 -11.93 11.43
N THR A 258 32.07 -13.18 11.63
CA THR A 258 31.72 -14.29 10.73
C THR A 258 30.22 -14.57 10.74
N ILE A 259 29.55 -14.51 11.90
CA ILE A 259 28.10 -14.80 12.01
C ILE A 259 27.27 -13.82 11.16
N ILE A 260 27.68 -12.56 11.05
CA ILE A 260 26.98 -11.54 10.26
C ILE A 260 26.89 -11.96 8.78
N TYR A 261 27.95 -12.57 8.25
CA TYR A 261 28.05 -12.99 6.85
C TYR A 261 27.58 -14.43 6.59
N CYS A 262 27.25 -15.19 7.64
CA CYS A 262 26.80 -16.58 7.51
C CYS A 262 25.41 -16.67 6.88
N SER A 263 25.21 -17.42 5.81
CA SER A 263 23.89 -17.57 5.17
C SER A 263 23.01 -18.70 5.75
N SER A 264 23.47 -19.39 6.81
CA SER A 264 22.84 -20.61 7.32
C SER A 264 22.65 -20.67 8.84
N HIS A 265 21.47 -21.14 9.28
CA HIS A 265 21.16 -21.44 10.68
C HIS A 265 22.14 -22.45 11.31
N SER A 266 22.53 -23.49 10.57
CA SER A 266 23.42 -24.53 11.09
C SER A 266 24.80 -23.99 11.43
N TRP A 267 25.26 -23.01 10.66
CA TRP A 267 26.55 -22.34 10.85
C TRP A 267 26.55 -21.48 12.10
N VAL A 268 25.57 -20.59 12.23
CA VAL A 268 25.44 -19.74 13.42
C VAL A 268 25.33 -20.58 14.68
N LYS A 269 24.58 -21.69 14.65
CA LYS A 269 24.50 -22.61 15.79
C LYS A 269 25.85 -23.23 16.13
N LYS A 270 26.59 -23.75 15.14
CA LYS A 270 27.93 -24.33 15.34
C LYS A 270 28.91 -23.30 15.92
N ILE A 271 28.93 -22.08 15.40
CA ILE A 271 29.79 -21.00 15.88
C ILE A 271 29.39 -20.59 17.30
N LEU A 272 28.10 -20.41 17.59
CA LEU A 272 27.63 -20.08 18.94
C LEU A 272 27.92 -21.19 19.95
N ASP A 273 27.87 -22.46 19.55
CA ASP A 273 28.25 -23.61 20.38
C ASP A 273 29.77 -23.71 20.58
N PHE A 274 30.57 -23.26 19.61
CA PHE A 274 32.02 -23.10 19.75
C PHE A 274 32.37 -21.98 20.73
N VAL A 275 31.77 -20.79 20.57
CA VAL A 275 32.00 -19.63 21.45
C VAL A 275 31.64 -19.93 22.91
N LYS A 276 30.66 -20.81 23.18
CA LYS A 276 30.35 -21.26 24.55
C LYS A 276 31.53 -21.96 25.25
N LYS A 277 32.48 -22.51 24.50
CA LYS A 277 33.65 -23.22 25.04
C LYS A 277 34.83 -22.29 25.32
N LEU A 278 34.77 -21.03 24.89
CA LEU A 278 35.84 -20.05 25.06
C LEU A 278 35.72 -19.34 26.43
N GLU A 279 36.86 -19.09 27.08
CA GLU A 279 36.97 -18.32 28.32
C GLU A 279 37.21 -16.83 27.99
N ILE A 280 36.13 -16.15 27.60
CA ILE A 280 36.18 -14.72 27.27
C ILE A 280 36.42 -13.91 28.55
N THR A 281 37.44 -13.06 28.55
CA THR A 281 37.78 -12.20 29.71
C THR A 281 37.22 -10.79 29.55
N ASP A 282 37.15 -10.29 28.32
CA ASP A 282 36.63 -8.96 28.03
C ASP A 282 35.10 -8.89 28.19
N ASN A 283 34.61 -7.76 28.71
CA ASN A 283 33.19 -7.54 28.97
C ASN A 283 32.46 -7.02 27.73
N GLU A 284 33.11 -6.22 26.89
CA GLU A 284 32.49 -5.65 25.68
C GLU A 284 32.12 -6.75 24.68
N THR A 285 33.05 -7.67 24.45
CA THR A 285 32.83 -8.88 23.63
C THR A 285 31.72 -9.78 24.18
N LYS A 286 31.62 -9.95 25.50
CA LYS A 286 30.49 -10.68 26.13
C LYS A 286 29.16 -10.00 25.87
N GLU A 287 29.10 -8.68 26.00
CA GLU A 287 27.88 -7.91 25.73
C GLU A 287 27.48 -8.03 24.26
N LYS A 288 28.40 -7.84 23.31
CA LYS A 288 28.18 -8.04 21.87
C LYS A 288 27.66 -9.43 21.54
N LEU A 289 28.26 -10.48 22.12
CA LEU A 289 27.78 -11.86 21.95
C LEU A 289 26.39 -12.10 22.51
N SER A 290 26.09 -11.49 23.66
CA SER A 290 24.77 -11.61 24.28
C SER A 290 23.69 -10.94 23.43
N LEU A 291 23.99 -9.76 22.89
CA LEU A 291 23.14 -9.03 21.96
C LEU A 291 22.93 -9.83 20.68
N MET A 292 24.00 -10.37 20.10
CA MET A 292 23.92 -11.19 18.88
C MET A 292 23.06 -12.43 19.07
N ARG A 293 23.20 -13.13 20.20
CA ARG A 293 22.34 -14.27 20.55
C ARG A 293 20.88 -13.84 20.70
N TYR A 294 20.63 -12.68 21.30
CA TYR A 294 19.28 -12.14 21.46
C TYR A 294 18.64 -11.82 20.11
N ASN A 295 19.39 -11.14 19.22
CA ASN A 295 18.95 -10.77 17.87
C ASN A 295 18.67 -11.99 17.00
N TYR A 296 19.56 -12.96 17.03
CA TYR A 296 19.36 -14.22 16.34
C TYR A 296 18.12 -14.98 16.84
N GLN A 297 17.88 -14.98 18.15
CA GLN A 297 16.67 -15.56 18.71
C GLN A 297 15.41 -14.79 18.27
N SER A 298 15.46 -13.45 18.22
CA SER A 298 14.38 -12.62 17.67
C SER A 298 14.07 -12.99 16.23
N TYR A 299 15.09 -13.10 15.38
CA TYR A 299 14.96 -13.52 13.99
C TYR A 299 14.24 -14.88 13.87
N ARG A 300 14.63 -15.87 14.69
CA ARG A 300 14.02 -17.20 14.68
C ARG A 300 12.58 -17.23 15.15
N GLU A 301 12.20 -16.36 16.07
CA GLU A 301 10.81 -16.26 16.54
C GLU A 301 9.92 -15.58 15.51
N VAL A 302 10.44 -14.55 14.83
CA VAL A 302 9.69 -13.78 13.82
C VAL A 302 9.50 -14.59 12.53
N LEU A 303 10.55 -15.25 12.03
CA LEU A 303 10.52 -15.94 10.72
C LEU A 303 10.39 -17.48 10.82
N GLY A 304 10.48 -18.02 12.04
CA GLY A 304 10.40 -19.45 12.32
C GLY A 304 11.72 -20.21 12.11
N PRO A 305 11.81 -21.49 12.56
CA PRO A 305 13.06 -22.23 12.65
C PRO A 305 13.67 -22.77 11.33
N TRP A 306 12.98 -22.66 10.18
CA TRP A 306 13.39 -23.37 8.94
C TRP A 306 13.18 -22.61 7.63
N ARG A 307 12.86 -21.32 7.64
CA ARG A 307 12.78 -20.55 6.39
C ARG A 307 14.16 -19.96 6.09
N LYS A 308 14.81 -20.41 5.00
CA LYS A 308 15.66 -19.51 4.20
C LYS A 308 14.82 -18.24 3.99
N PRO A 309 15.34 -16.99 4.06
CA PRO A 309 14.53 -15.80 3.82
C PRO A 309 13.77 -16.01 2.51
N CYS A 310 12.46 -16.30 2.61
CA CYS A 310 11.64 -16.49 1.44
C CYS A 310 11.46 -15.10 0.87
N SER A 311 12.37 -14.76 -0.04
CA SER A 311 12.42 -13.58 -0.90
C SER A 311 11.12 -13.33 -1.68
N SER A 312 10.12 -14.20 -1.58
CA SER A 312 8.82 -14.00 -2.20
C SER A 312 8.01 -12.87 -1.56
N LYS A 313 8.19 -12.56 -0.26
CA LYS A 313 7.47 -11.46 0.42
C LYS A 313 8.27 -10.16 0.51
N PHE A 314 9.60 -10.25 0.56
CA PHE A 314 10.50 -9.10 0.67
C PHE A 314 11.54 -9.13 -0.46
N PRO A 315 11.17 -8.74 -1.69
CA PRO A 315 12.11 -8.76 -2.81
C PRO A 315 13.22 -7.73 -2.59
N GLY A 316 14.47 -8.18 -2.55
CA GLY A 316 15.66 -7.30 -2.48
C GLY A 316 16.12 -6.90 -1.08
N ILE A 317 15.46 -7.37 -0.02
CA ILE A 317 15.86 -7.11 1.37
C ILE A 317 16.44 -8.38 1.99
N ASP A 318 17.69 -8.31 2.47
CA ASP A 318 18.31 -9.38 3.23
C ASP A 318 18.05 -9.21 4.74
N LEU A 319 16.87 -9.67 5.18
CA LEU A 319 16.47 -9.64 6.59
C LEU A 319 17.46 -10.32 7.53
N TRP A 320 18.30 -11.22 7.02
CA TRP A 320 19.31 -11.89 7.82
C TRP A 320 20.42 -10.92 8.25
N SER A 321 21.03 -10.22 7.29
CA SER A 321 22.04 -9.21 7.59
C SER A 321 21.46 -8.02 8.35
N GLU A 322 20.18 -7.67 8.16
CA GLU A 322 19.56 -6.60 8.94
C GLU A 322 19.39 -6.96 10.42
N PHE A 323 18.89 -8.15 10.75
CA PHE A 323 18.73 -8.55 12.17
C PHE A 323 20.06 -8.77 12.88
N LEU A 324 21.07 -9.25 12.17
CA LEU A 324 22.37 -9.63 12.73
C LEU A 324 23.42 -8.53 12.63
N GLY A 325 23.23 -7.55 11.75
CA GLY A 325 24.09 -6.38 11.60
C GLY A 325 23.70 -5.22 12.54
N ASP A 326 24.33 -4.07 12.31
CA ASP A 326 24.11 -2.84 13.08
C ASP A 326 22.89 -2.02 12.61
N CYS A 327 21.90 -2.68 11.97
CA CYS A 327 20.71 -1.98 11.52
C CYS A 327 19.87 -1.48 12.70
N SER A 328 19.17 -0.37 12.45
CA SER A 328 18.32 0.25 13.44
C SER A 328 17.02 -0.56 13.59
N TRP A 329 16.60 -0.83 14.84
CA TRP A 329 15.38 -1.62 15.10
C TRP A 329 14.13 -0.94 14.58
N GLU A 330 14.15 0.39 14.46
CA GLU A 330 13.07 1.15 13.83
C GLU A 330 12.92 0.73 12.38
N HIS A 331 14.02 0.63 11.62
CA HIS A 331 13.99 0.22 10.22
C HIS A 331 13.41 -1.18 10.03
N ILE A 332 13.87 -2.13 10.84
CA ILE A 332 13.37 -3.52 10.83
C ILE A 332 11.86 -3.52 11.14
N PHE A 333 11.43 -2.78 12.16
CA PHE A 333 10.03 -2.63 12.50
C PHE A 333 9.21 -2.01 11.34
N GLU A 334 9.75 -1.00 10.65
CA GLU A 334 9.13 -0.41 9.44
C GLU A 334 8.89 -1.43 8.33
N ILE A 335 9.82 -2.36 8.12
CA ILE A 335 9.69 -3.38 7.08
C ILE A 335 8.48 -4.28 7.34
N PHE A 336 8.23 -4.70 8.58
CA PHE A 336 7.12 -5.61 8.88
C PHE A 336 5.75 -4.92 8.83
N TYR A 337 5.59 -3.73 9.43
CA TYR A 337 4.27 -3.08 9.43
C TYR A 337 3.88 -2.56 8.05
N LYS A 338 4.83 -2.10 7.20
CA LYS A 338 4.55 -1.67 5.82
C LYS A 338 4.06 -2.81 4.93
N ASN A 339 4.49 -4.03 5.22
CA ASN A 339 4.10 -5.24 4.48
C ASN A 339 2.91 -5.98 5.10
N GLY A 340 2.24 -5.39 6.11
CA GLY A 340 1.01 -5.92 6.70
C GLY A 340 1.25 -7.10 7.66
N GLN A 341 2.48 -7.34 8.08
CA GLN A 341 2.85 -8.41 9.01
C GLN A 341 2.79 -7.90 10.46
N PHE A 342 1.57 -7.65 10.95
CA PHE A 342 1.34 -7.03 12.25
C PHE A 342 1.70 -7.95 13.43
N SER A 343 1.43 -9.25 13.33
CA SER A 343 1.86 -10.25 14.31
C SER A 343 3.40 -10.26 14.51
N GLU A 344 4.15 -10.24 13.42
CA GLU A 344 5.61 -10.18 13.43
C GLU A 344 6.13 -8.84 13.96
N ALA A 345 5.51 -7.72 13.52
CA ALA A 345 5.84 -6.38 14.04
C ALA A 345 5.60 -6.29 15.56
N ARG A 346 4.53 -6.92 16.07
CA ARG A 346 4.22 -7.01 17.49
C ARG A 346 5.27 -7.76 18.29
N LEU A 347 5.81 -8.86 17.76
CA LEU A 347 6.91 -9.59 18.41
C LEU A 347 8.17 -8.73 18.52
N ILE A 348 8.50 -7.99 17.46
CA ILE A 348 9.64 -7.05 17.45
C ILE A 348 9.42 -5.94 18.46
N TRP A 349 8.20 -5.37 18.50
CA TRP A 349 7.80 -4.37 19.47
C TRP A 349 8.04 -4.81 20.91
N TYR A 350 7.62 -6.02 21.29
CA TYR A 350 7.84 -6.50 22.66
C TYR A 350 9.30 -6.76 23.00
N ARG A 351 10.08 -7.33 22.05
CA ARG A 351 11.49 -7.68 22.29
C ARG A 351 12.39 -6.44 22.37
N TYR A 352 12.09 -5.39 21.62
CA TYR A 352 12.88 -4.16 21.55
C TYR A 352 12.13 -2.93 22.06
N ARG A 353 11.19 -3.16 22.99
CA ARG A 353 10.25 -2.17 23.51
C ARG A 353 10.90 -0.87 23.95
N LYS A 354 12.04 -0.92 24.66
CA LYS A 354 12.69 0.31 25.15
C LYS A 354 13.09 1.25 24.01
N THR A 355 13.78 0.73 23.00
CA THR A 355 14.24 1.50 21.83
C THR A 355 13.05 2.00 21.00
N LEU A 356 12.08 1.12 20.74
CA LEU A 356 10.93 1.47 19.90
C LEU A 356 9.93 2.41 20.58
N GLU A 357 9.79 2.34 21.91
CA GLU A 357 9.00 3.32 22.67
C GLU A 357 9.64 4.71 22.63
N GLU A 358 10.97 4.82 22.63
CA GLU A 358 11.63 6.12 22.49
C GLU A 358 11.44 6.68 21.09
N TRP A 359 11.61 5.84 20.06
CA TRP A 359 11.37 6.22 18.66
C TRP A 359 9.94 6.68 18.40
N ILE A 360 8.91 5.95 18.86
CA ILE A 360 7.51 6.33 18.57
C ILE A 360 7.11 7.64 19.29
N LYS A 361 7.78 7.98 20.39
CA LYS A 361 7.54 9.22 21.16
C LYS A 361 8.13 10.44 20.46
N GLU A 362 9.05 10.26 19.52
CA GLU A 362 9.55 11.36 18.68
C GLU A 362 8.44 11.90 17.78
N LYS A 363 8.48 13.22 17.55
CA LYS A 363 7.43 13.92 16.82
C LYS A 363 7.36 13.44 15.36
N GLY A 364 6.17 13.04 14.92
CA GLY A 364 5.87 12.67 13.54
C GLY A 364 5.96 11.18 13.23
N ASN A 365 6.65 10.37 14.04
CA ASN A 365 6.80 8.93 13.78
C ASN A 365 5.48 8.18 13.89
N PHE A 366 4.62 8.54 14.87
CA PHE A 366 3.29 7.95 14.99
C PHE A 366 2.37 8.27 13.80
N GLU A 367 2.39 9.50 13.31
CA GLU A 367 1.60 9.91 12.14
C GLU A 367 2.06 9.17 10.87
N ARG A 368 3.38 9.04 10.69
CA ARG A 368 3.97 8.26 9.60
C ARG A 368 3.55 6.79 9.69
N LEU A 369 3.61 6.19 10.88
CA LEU A 369 3.18 4.81 11.10
C LEU A 369 1.71 4.60 10.71
N LEU A 370 0.80 5.48 11.17
CA LEU A 370 -0.62 5.37 10.80
C LEU A 370 -0.86 5.56 9.30
N THR A 371 -0.12 6.46 8.66
CA THR A 371 -0.21 6.70 7.21
C THR A 371 0.20 5.47 6.42
N GLU A 372 1.34 4.85 6.76
CA GLU A 372 1.82 3.63 6.10
C GLU A 372 0.84 2.46 6.33
N ILE A 373 0.37 2.28 7.57
CA ILE A 373 -0.63 1.26 7.90
C ILE A 373 -1.91 1.46 7.07
N HIS A 374 -2.37 2.71 6.91
CA HIS A 374 -3.53 3.02 6.08
C HIS A 374 -3.31 2.63 4.60
N LEU A 375 -2.10 2.80 4.07
CA LEU A 375 -1.76 2.41 2.70
C LEU A 375 -1.74 0.89 2.49
N THR A 376 -1.34 0.14 3.52
CA THR A 376 -1.17 -1.32 3.48
C THR A 376 -2.50 -2.08 3.58
N ILE A 377 -3.48 -1.57 4.33
CA ILE A 377 -4.70 -2.28 4.75
C ILE A 377 -5.77 -2.46 3.64
N ARG A 378 -5.49 -2.12 2.38
CA ARG A 378 -6.54 -1.85 1.36
C ARG A 378 -7.51 -2.99 1.01
N ASP A 379 -7.14 -4.27 1.16
CA ASP A 379 -7.85 -5.33 0.43
C ASP A 379 -8.56 -6.40 1.28
N ALA A 380 -8.30 -6.52 2.60
CA ALA A 380 -8.88 -7.60 3.42
C ALA A 380 -9.33 -7.14 4.82
N ILE A 381 -10.57 -7.47 5.22
CA ILE A 381 -11.09 -7.25 6.60
C ILE A 381 -10.13 -7.80 7.66
N GLY A 382 -9.54 -8.98 7.39
CA GLY A 382 -8.62 -9.63 8.32
C GLY A 382 -7.44 -8.74 8.68
N ASP A 383 -6.81 -8.14 7.68
CA ASP A 383 -5.64 -7.27 7.85
C ASP A 383 -6.01 -5.98 8.58
N ILE A 384 -7.22 -5.42 8.31
CA ILE A 384 -7.74 -4.26 9.06
C ILE A 384 -7.83 -4.60 10.54
N MET A 385 -8.43 -5.74 10.87
CA MET A 385 -8.70 -6.13 12.25
C MET A 385 -7.42 -6.49 13.00
N GLU A 386 -6.45 -7.14 12.35
CA GLU A 386 -5.15 -7.43 12.94
C GLU A 386 -4.37 -6.13 13.25
N ALA A 387 -4.38 -5.18 12.31
CA ALA A 387 -3.80 -3.86 12.54
C ALA A 387 -4.49 -3.10 13.68
N MET A 388 -5.83 -3.16 13.78
CA MET A 388 -6.55 -2.52 14.87
C MET A 388 -6.17 -3.13 16.21
N CYS A 389 -6.06 -4.46 16.30
CA CYS A 389 -5.63 -5.14 17.53
C CYS A 389 -4.20 -4.73 17.92
N PHE A 390 -3.29 -4.65 16.93
CA PHE A 390 -1.91 -4.20 17.15
C PHE A 390 -1.84 -2.75 17.66
N LEU A 391 -2.59 -1.83 17.05
CA LEU A 391 -2.65 -0.44 17.49
C LEU A 391 -3.30 -0.29 18.88
N GLU A 392 -4.40 -1.00 19.11
CA GLU A 392 -5.17 -0.98 20.36
C GLU A 392 -4.37 -1.47 21.56
N GLU A 393 -3.65 -2.59 21.42
CA GLU A 393 -2.99 -3.25 22.54
C GLU A 393 -1.59 -2.71 22.81
N ASP A 394 -0.86 -2.28 21.78
CA ASP A 394 0.58 -2.03 21.89
C ASP A 394 1.01 -0.59 21.65
N ILE A 395 0.54 0.04 20.57
CA ILE A 395 1.07 1.33 20.11
C ILE A 395 0.33 2.52 20.75
N ILE A 396 -0.99 2.60 20.58
CA ILE A 396 -1.79 3.75 21.05
C ILE A 396 -1.63 3.97 22.57
N PRO A 397 -1.63 2.94 23.45
CA PRO A 397 -1.45 3.14 24.88
C PRO A 397 -0.14 3.82 25.26
N VAL A 398 0.93 3.62 24.48
CA VAL A 398 2.23 4.26 24.73
C VAL A 398 2.22 5.71 24.25
N VAL A 399 1.69 5.95 23.04
CA VAL A 399 1.71 7.28 22.42
C VAL A 399 0.75 8.25 23.14
N ILE A 400 -0.42 7.78 23.54
CA ILE A 400 -1.44 8.62 24.21
C ILE A 400 -0.98 9.13 25.57
N LEU A 401 -0.12 8.39 26.29
CA LEU A 401 0.45 8.83 27.56
C LEU A 401 1.59 9.86 27.36
N ASN A 402 2.26 9.84 26.21
CA ASN A 402 3.35 10.77 25.89
C ASN A 402 2.85 12.10 25.29
N ASP A 403 2.02 12.02 24.25
CA ASP A 403 1.40 13.18 23.60
C ASP A 403 -0.08 12.92 23.32
N PRO A 404 -0.96 13.16 24.31
CA PRO A 404 -2.39 12.89 24.20
C PRO A 404 -3.06 13.60 23.03
N LYS A 405 -2.64 14.85 22.73
CA LYS A 405 -3.31 15.70 21.74
C LYS A 405 -3.03 15.21 20.33
N THR A 406 -1.75 15.00 20.02
CA THR A 406 -1.34 14.50 18.70
C THR A 406 -1.86 13.09 18.48
N CYS A 407 -1.79 12.21 19.50
CA CYS A 407 -2.32 10.85 19.42
C CYS A 407 -3.81 10.85 19.06
N CYS A 408 -4.64 11.60 19.80
CA CYS A 408 -6.08 11.66 19.53
C CYS A 408 -6.39 12.28 18.16
N ALA A 409 -5.67 13.32 17.75
CA ALA A 409 -5.88 13.94 16.44
C ALA A 409 -5.61 12.95 15.29
N CYS A 410 -4.47 12.25 15.32
CA CYS A 410 -4.11 11.27 14.30
C CYS A 410 -5.00 10.02 14.35
N CYS A 411 -5.34 9.51 15.55
CA CYS A 411 -6.25 8.39 15.70
C CYS A 411 -7.66 8.74 15.21
N LYS A 412 -8.16 9.95 15.50
CA LYS A 412 -9.48 10.38 15.04
C LYS A 412 -9.59 10.32 13.52
N THR A 413 -8.66 10.96 12.81
CA THR A 413 -8.67 10.99 11.34
C THR A 413 -8.54 9.58 10.77
N PHE A 414 -7.53 8.83 11.24
CA PHE A 414 -7.28 7.47 10.80
C PHE A 414 -8.49 6.53 11.02
N LEU A 415 -9.06 6.51 12.24
CA LEU A 415 -10.16 5.60 12.56
C LEU A 415 -11.45 5.96 11.82
N LEU A 416 -11.75 7.25 11.64
CA LEU A 416 -12.92 7.68 10.85
C LEU A 416 -12.76 7.28 9.38
N ASP A 417 -11.58 7.48 8.80
CA ASP A 417 -11.32 7.13 7.40
C ASP A 417 -11.38 5.62 7.18
N VAL A 418 -10.72 4.82 8.04
CA VAL A 418 -10.75 3.35 7.94
C VAL A 418 -12.16 2.80 8.20
N ALA A 419 -12.92 3.36 9.15
CA ALA A 419 -14.30 2.92 9.41
C ALA A 419 -15.25 3.24 8.24
N ARG A 420 -15.04 4.36 7.54
CA ARG A 420 -15.81 4.72 6.33
C ARG A 420 -15.46 3.82 5.15
N VAL A 421 -14.18 3.49 4.96
CA VAL A 421 -13.77 2.51 3.93
C VAL A 421 -14.35 1.12 4.24
N ALA A 422 -14.38 0.72 5.51
CA ALA A 422 -15.00 -0.54 5.91
C ALA A 422 -16.51 -0.59 5.60
N GLU A 423 -17.22 0.53 5.71
CA GLU A 423 -18.63 0.65 5.29
C GLU A 423 -18.79 0.44 3.78
N THR A 424 -17.91 1.04 2.96
CA THR A 424 -18.02 0.98 1.50
C THR A 424 -17.60 -0.37 0.92
N GLU A 425 -16.52 -0.96 1.42
CA GLU A 425 -15.98 -2.22 0.93
C GLU A 425 -16.79 -3.43 1.46
N TYR A 426 -17.33 -3.31 2.68
CA TYR A 426 -18.00 -4.42 3.37
C TYR A 426 -19.37 -4.04 3.94
N PRO A 427 -20.35 -3.68 3.08
CA PRO A 427 -21.66 -3.20 3.51
C PRO A 427 -22.50 -4.27 4.24
N GLU A 428 -22.20 -5.56 4.07
CA GLU A 428 -22.93 -6.66 4.72
C GLU A 428 -22.68 -6.69 6.24
N TYR A 429 -21.46 -6.37 6.66
CA TYR A 429 -21.02 -6.35 8.06
C TYR A 429 -21.20 -4.97 8.71
N PHE A 430 -21.75 -4.00 7.99
CA PHE A 430 -22.05 -2.68 8.52
C PHE A 430 -23.36 -2.71 9.33
N PRO A 431 -23.42 -2.08 10.52
CA PRO A 431 -22.46 -1.15 11.11
C PRO A 431 -21.43 -1.76 12.08
N GLU A 432 -21.47 -3.07 12.32
CA GLU A 432 -20.66 -3.75 13.34
C GLU A 432 -19.15 -3.61 13.08
N ASN A 433 -18.72 -3.73 11.81
CA ASN A 433 -17.31 -3.56 11.41
C ASN A 433 -16.79 -2.14 11.69
N SER A 434 -17.49 -1.11 11.20
CA SER A 434 -17.15 0.30 11.42
C SER A 434 -17.22 0.66 12.90
N LEU A 435 -18.16 0.09 13.66
CA LEU A 435 -18.26 0.29 15.10
C LEU A 435 -17.04 -0.28 15.82
N LYS A 436 -16.60 -1.50 15.48
CA LYS A 436 -15.43 -2.12 16.10
C LYS A 436 -14.16 -1.28 15.84
N ILE A 437 -13.99 -0.76 14.62
CA ILE A 437 -12.87 0.13 14.26
C ILE A 437 -12.96 1.47 15.02
N ALA A 438 -14.08 2.17 14.94
CA ALA A 438 -14.23 3.50 15.54
C ALA A 438 -14.14 3.49 17.08
N SER A 439 -14.61 2.42 17.73
CA SER A 439 -14.53 2.26 19.19
C SER A 439 -13.15 1.81 19.71
N THR A 440 -12.11 1.79 18.88
CA THR A 440 -10.74 1.43 19.30
C THR A 440 -10.24 2.34 20.41
N MET A 441 -10.45 3.66 20.30
CA MET A 441 -10.03 4.61 21.35
C MET A 441 -10.77 4.38 22.68
N GLU A 442 -12.06 4.06 22.66
CA GLU A 442 -12.81 3.73 23.89
C GLU A 442 -12.21 2.49 24.58
N ARG A 443 -11.90 1.44 23.82
CA ARG A 443 -11.27 0.22 24.37
C ARG A 443 -9.87 0.47 24.90
N VAL A 444 -9.07 1.30 24.22
CA VAL A 444 -7.77 1.74 24.74
C VAL A 444 -7.92 2.46 26.08
N ILE A 445 -8.90 3.37 26.18
CA ILE A 445 -9.18 4.11 27.41
C ILE A 445 -9.62 3.17 28.54
N GLU A 446 -10.53 2.24 28.26
CA GLU A 446 -10.96 1.21 29.22
C GLU A 446 -9.78 0.33 29.69
N ASN A 447 -8.91 -0.08 28.76
CA ASN A 447 -7.71 -0.85 29.07
C ASN A 447 -6.73 -0.04 29.94
N LEU A 448 -6.48 1.23 29.62
CA LEU A 448 -5.63 2.11 30.43
C LEU A 448 -6.19 2.29 31.85
N LEU A 449 -7.50 2.47 31.99
CA LEU A 449 -8.16 2.57 33.29
C LEU A 449 -7.99 1.27 34.09
N SER A 450 -8.26 0.12 33.47
CA SER A 450 -8.16 -1.19 34.13
C SER A 450 -6.73 -1.56 34.55
N CYS A 451 -5.72 -1.17 33.77
CA CYS A 451 -4.31 -1.45 34.04
C CYS A 451 -3.66 -0.43 34.99
N SER A 452 -4.32 0.70 35.29
CA SER A 452 -3.80 1.75 36.17
C SER A 452 -3.99 1.42 37.66
N ILE A 453 -3.09 0.59 38.21
CA ILE A 453 -3.19 0.12 39.61
C ILE A 453 -2.52 1.10 40.59
N THR A 454 -1.43 1.75 40.19
CA THR A 454 -0.66 2.63 41.09
C THR A 454 -1.20 4.06 41.09
N PRO A 455 -1.14 4.79 42.23
CA PRO A 455 -1.61 6.18 42.29
C PRO A 455 -0.94 7.10 41.26
N CYS A 456 0.35 6.89 40.98
CA CYS A 456 1.08 7.66 39.97
C CYS A 456 0.52 7.42 38.56
N ARG A 457 0.28 6.15 38.18
CA ARG A 457 -0.29 5.83 36.87
C ARG A 457 -1.74 6.29 36.75
N GLN A 458 -2.53 6.20 37.82
CA GLN A 458 -3.89 6.72 37.86
C GLN A 458 -3.93 8.24 37.64
N ALA A 459 -3.03 8.99 38.28
CA ALA A 459 -2.92 10.43 38.10
C ALA A 459 -2.51 10.81 36.65
N GLU A 460 -1.56 10.07 36.07
CA GLU A 460 -1.12 10.25 34.68
C GLU A 460 -2.27 9.99 33.70
N VAL A 461 -2.96 8.84 33.83
CA VAL A 461 -4.11 8.50 32.99
C VAL A 461 -5.23 9.53 33.17
N ALA A 462 -5.55 9.94 34.41
CA ALA A 462 -6.58 10.95 34.66
C ALA A 462 -6.25 12.30 34.00
N PHE A 463 -4.98 12.72 34.03
CA PHE A 463 -4.52 13.91 33.33
C PHE A 463 -4.70 13.76 31.81
N THR A 464 -4.24 12.66 31.23
CA THR A 464 -4.39 12.37 29.80
C THR A 464 -5.86 12.39 29.37
N LEU A 465 -6.75 11.71 30.10
CA LEU A 465 -8.18 11.65 29.82
C LEU A 465 -8.87 13.02 29.93
N SER A 466 -8.41 13.87 30.86
CA SER A 466 -8.88 15.25 30.99
C SER A 466 -8.43 16.12 29.82
N VAL A 467 -7.22 15.93 29.31
CA VAL A 467 -6.67 16.74 28.19
C VAL A 467 -7.39 16.45 26.88
N ILE A 468 -7.76 15.18 26.65
CA ILE A 468 -8.38 14.75 25.38
C ILE A 468 -9.90 14.94 25.36
N GLY A 469 -10.52 15.24 26.50
CA GLY A 469 -11.98 15.32 26.60
C GLY A 469 -12.64 14.00 26.23
N CYS A 470 -12.19 12.89 26.84
CA CYS A 470 -12.54 11.53 26.39
C CYS A 470 -14.04 11.23 26.21
N TYR A 471 -14.91 11.88 26.99
CA TYR A 471 -16.37 11.72 26.91
C TYR A 471 -17.09 12.93 26.28
N SER A 472 -16.35 13.89 25.73
CA SER A 472 -16.97 15.03 25.08
C SER A 472 -17.69 14.58 23.81
N GLU A 473 -18.87 15.16 23.56
CA GLU A 473 -19.59 15.05 22.30
C GLU A 473 -19.54 16.39 21.52
N ASP A 474 -18.72 17.35 21.95
CA ASP A 474 -18.54 18.60 21.23
C ASP A 474 -17.69 18.36 19.97
N PRO A 475 -18.20 18.62 18.74
CA PRO A 475 -17.43 18.41 17.51
C PRO A 475 -16.09 19.16 17.46
N ASP A 476 -15.97 20.26 18.21
CA ASP A 476 -14.75 21.08 18.27
C ASP A 476 -13.67 20.47 19.18
N ASP A 477 -14.04 19.50 20.04
CA ASP A 477 -13.10 18.78 20.89
C ASP A 477 -12.37 17.66 20.15
N LEU A 478 -11.22 17.24 20.70
CA LEU A 478 -10.34 16.24 20.08
C LEU A 478 -11.04 14.90 19.79
N MET A 479 -11.91 14.46 20.70
CA MET A 479 -12.62 13.17 20.62
C MET A 479 -14.08 13.30 20.17
N GLY A 480 -14.67 14.50 20.14
CA GLY A 480 -16.12 14.64 20.08
C GLY A 480 -16.76 14.15 18.78
N GLU A 481 -16.15 14.43 17.62
CA GLU A 481 -16.61 13.88 16.34
C GLU A 481 -16.59 12.34 16.33
N LEU A 482 -15.50 11.73 16.84
CA LEU A 482 -15.37 10.27 16.92
C LEU A 482 -16.40 9.68 17.88
N ASN A 483 -16.64 10.31 19.03
CA ASN A 483 -17.64 9.88 20.01
C ASN A 483 -19.07 9.96 19.45
N ILE A 484 -19.41 11.04 18.73
CA ILE A 484 -20.70 11.14 18.01
C ILE A 484 -20.82 10.02 16.99
N TYR A 485 -19.76 9.75 16.22
CA TYR A 485 -19.74 8.68 15.22
C TYR A 485 -19.97 7.31 15.85
N VAL A 486 -19.26 6.97 16.92
CA VAL A 486 -19.43 5.70 17.67
C VAL A 486 -20.85 5.58 18.26
N ARG A 487 -21.39 6.64 18.86
CA ARG A 487 -22.77 6.65 19.40
C ARG A 487 -23.80 6.39 18.31
N ASN A 488 -23.63 7.04 17.14
CA ASN A 488 -24.51 6.85 16.01
C ASN A 488 -24.41 5.41 15.48
N LEU A 489 -23.20 4.86 15.35
CA LEU A 489 -23.01 3.46 14.93
C LEU A 489 -23.61 2.44 15.91
N ARG A 490 -23.52 2.65 17.24
CA ARG A 490 -24.23 1.84 18.25
C ARG A 490 -25.75 1.89 18.06
N SER A 491 -26.27 3.08 17.76
CA SER A 491 -27.70 3.26 17.48
C SER A 491 -28.11 2.50 16.21
N MET A 492 -27.26 2.52 15.18
CA MET A 492 -27.48 1.79 13.93
C MET A 492 -27.33 0.28 14.10
N GLU A 493 -26.39 -0.21 14.91
CA GLU A 493 -26.25 -1.64 15.23
C GLU A 493 -27.52 -2.15 15.90
N ARG A 494 -28.10 -1.35 16.80
CA ARG A 494 -29.39 -1.66 17.41
C ARG A 494 -30.54 -1.62 16.41
N LEU A 495 -30.53 -0.67 15.46
CA LEU A 495 -31.49 -0.65 14.35
C LEU A 495 -31.43 -1.92 13.48
N LYS A 496 -30.22 -2.43 13.21
CA LYS A 496 -30.03 -3.67 12.44
C LYS A 496 -30.41 -4.91 13.25
N SER A 497 -29.96 -5.04 14.49
CA SER A 497 -30.17 -6.24 15.30
C SER A 497 -31.62 -6.40 15.81
N VAL A 498 -32.21 -5.33 16.33
CA VAL A 498 -33.56 -5.37 16.93
C VAL A 498 -34.64 -5.13 15.89
N TYR A 499 -34.44 -4.15 15.02
CA TYR A 499 -35.46 -3.68 14.09
C TYR A 499 -35.27 -4.19 12.66
N GLN A 500 -34.19 -4.91 12.36
CA GLN A 500 -33.73 -5.30 11.02
C GLN A 500 -33.88 -4.15 10.01
N CYS A 501 -33.39 -2.98 10.42
CA CYS A 501 -33.35 -1.76 9.64
C CYS A 501 -31.89 -1.45 9.29
N THR A 502 -31.55 -1.60 8.02
CA THR A 502 -30.20 -1.36 7.49
C THR A 502 -30.20 -0.09 6.64
N MET A 503 -29.23 0.79 6.85
CA MET A 503 -29.02 2.01 6.06
C MET A 503 -27.56 2.41 6.13
N SER A 504 -27.08 3.25 5.21
CA SER A 504 -25.74 3.83 5.29
C SER A 504 -25.66 4.91 6.38
N TYR A 505 -24.45 5.23 6.80
CA TYR A 505 -24.22 6.28 7.80
C TYR A 505 -24.74 7.64 7.35
N ASN A 506 -24.48 8.00 6.09
CA ASN A 506 -24.96 9.27 5.51
C ASN A 506 -26.49 9.36 5.53
N THR A 507 -27.19 8.28 5.16
CA THR A 507 -28.66 8.26 5.21
C THR A 507 -29.15 8.42 6.65
N TYR A 508 -28.51 7.76 7.62
CA TYR A 508 -28.86 7.87 9.05
C TYR A 508 -28.75 9.30 9.57
N GLN A 509 -27.69 10.04 9.22
CA GLN A 509 -27.50 11.42 9.66
C GLN A 509 -28.59 12.38 9.16
N GLU A 510 -29.16 12.12 7.99
CA GLU A 510 -30.26 12.91 7.42
C GLU A 510 -31.63 12.53 8.00
N GLN A 511 -31.73 11.40 8.70
CA GLN A 511 -33.01 10.92 9.24
C GLN A 511 -33.33 11.53 10.60
N THR A 512 -34.63 11.71 10.85
CA THR A 512 -35.18 11.94 12.17
C THR A 512 -35.69 10.62 12.75
N VAL A 513 -35.91 10.57 14.06
CA VAL A 513 -36.53 9.42 14.74
C VAL A 513 -37.84 9.00 14.05
N GLU A 514 -38.65 9.96 13.62
CA GLU A 514 -39.91 9.70 12.91
C GLU A 514 -39.65 9.14 11.49
N SER A 515 -38.66 9.66 10.76
CA SER A 515 -38.36 9.17 9.41
C SER A 515 -37.66 7.80 9.39
N ILE A 516 -36.88 7.46 10.42
CA ILE A 516 -36.38 6.08 10.61
C ILE A 516 -37.55 5.12 10.78
N CYS A 517 -38.58 5.50 11.54
CA CYS A 517 -39.79 4.71 11.68
C CYS A 517 -40.48 4.47 10.32
N TYR A 518 -40.50 5.49 9.45
CA TYR A 518 -41.01 5.35 8.08
C TYR A 518 -40.22 4.33 7.27
N ILE A 519 -38.90 4.30 7.38
CA ILE A 519 -38.04 3.31 6.70
C ILE A 519 -38.35 1.89 7.21
N ILE A 520 -38.54 1.72 8.52
CA ILE A 520 -38.93 0.43 9.12
C ILE A 520 -40.27 -0.04 8.54
N VAL A 521 -41.24 0.87 8.41
CA VAL A 521 -42.54 0.58 7.78
C VAL A 521 -42.38 0.28 6.29
N GLU A 522 -41.48 0.98 5.59
CA GLU A 522 -41.25 0.85 4.14
C GLU A 522 -40.56 -0.45 3.72
N ARG A 523 -39.76 -1.04 4.62
CA ARG A 523 -38.96 -2.25 4.40
C ARG A 523 -39.70 -3.37 3.66
N VAL A 524 -40.99 -3.56 3.97
CA VAL A 524 -41.81 -4.61 3.39
C VAL A 524 -42.52 -4.12 2.14
N LYS A 525 -42.23 -4.72 0.97
CA LYS A 525 -42.90 -4.43 -0.31
C LYS A 525 -44.26 -5.10 -0.44
N SER A 526 -44.48 -6.25 0.19
CA SER A 526 -45.74 -7.00 0.12
C SER A 526 -46.80 -6.46 1.08
N VAL A 527 -47.98 -6.12 0.56
CA VAL A 527 -49.10 -5.56 1.35
C VAL A 527 -49.53 -6.49 2.50
N GLN A 528 -49.46 -7.80 2.29
CA GLN A 528 -49.88 -8.80 3.28
C GLN A 528 -49.00 -8.84 4.53
N LEU A 529 -47.71 -8.48 4.39
CA LEU A 529 -46.72 -8.53 5.46
C LEU A 529 -46.58 -7.19 6.21
N ILE A 530 -47.29 -6.15 5.78
CA ILE A 530 -47.21 -4.80 6.39
C ILE A 530 -47.68 -4.85 7.84
N LYS A 531 -48.82 -5.48 8.11
CA LYS A 531 -49.38 -5.54 9.46
C LYS A 531 -48.44 -6.24 10.45
N SER A 532 -47.94 -7.42 10.07
CA SER A 532 -46.95 -8.15 10.88
C SER A 532 -45.68 -7.34 11.09
N ASN A 533 -45.22 -6.59 10.08
CA ASN A 533 -44.05 -5.72 10.20
C ASN A 533 -44.26 -4.55 11.17
N ILE A 534 -45.43 -3.92 11.13
CA ILE A 534 -45.80 -2.85 12.05
C ILE A 534 -45.82 -3.37 13.48
N ASP A 535 -46.49 -4.51 13.71
CA ASP A 535 -46.65 -5.06 15.04
C ASP A 535 -45.32 -5.59 15.63
N GLN A 536 -44.47 -6.21 14.81
CA GLN A 536 -43.21 -6.81 15.25
C GLN A 536 -42.05 -5.82 15.37
N TYR A 537 -41.98 -4.78 14.51
CA TYR A 537 -40.80 -3.90 14.42
C TYR A 537 -41.14 -2.43 14.62
N ALA A 538 -42.17 -1.90 13.95
CA ALA A 538 -42.47 -0.47 14.01
C ALA A 538 -43.06 -0.04 15.37
N ARG A 539 -43.99 -0.82 15.95
CA ARG A 539 -44.58 -0.52 17.27
C ARG A 539 -43.56 -0.58 18.40
N PRO A 540 -42.68 -1.60 18.51
CA PRO A 540 -41.63 -1.58 19.52
C PRO A 540 -40.70 -0.36 19.38
N TYR A 541 -40.36 0.03 18.14
CA TYR A 541 -39.58 1.23 17.89
C TYR A 541 -40.30 2.51 18.35
N MET A 542 -41.57 2.68 17.98
CA MET A 542 -42.38 3.84 18.40
C MET A 542 -42.47 3.94 19.93
N ASN A 543 -42.66 2.80 20.60
CA ASN A 543 -42.73 2.75 22.06
C ASN A 543 -41.40 3.15 22.72
N GLU A 544 -40.28 2.66 22.21
CA GLU A 544 -38.95 2.99 22.73
C GLU A 544 -38.65 4.49 22.60
N PHE A 545 -38.93 5.06 21.43
CA PHE A 545 -38.63 6.45 21.11
C PHE A 545 -39.77 7.43 21.44
N LYS A 546 -40.81 6.97 22.16
CA LYS A 546 -41.96 7.76 22.61
C LYS A 546 -42.71 8.47 21.47
N LEU A 547 -42.82 7.83 20.32
CA LEU A 547 -43.68 8.27 19.23
C LEU A 547 -45.12 7.79 19.45
N ASP A 548 -46.10 8.61 19.07
CA ASP A 548 -47.51 8.20 19.06
C ASP A 548 -47.77 7.26 17.87
N PRO A 549 -48.13 5.99 18.09
CA PRO A 549 -48.23 5.01 17.01
C PRO A 549 -49.27 5.40 15.95
N ASP A 550 -50.45 5.86 16.37
CA ASP A 550 -51.54 6.16 15.43
C ASP A 550 -51.23 7.44 14.65
N ARG A 551 -50.64 8.45 15.30
CA ARG A 551 -50.25 9.70 14.65
C ARG A 551 -49.08 9.50 13.69
N THR A 552 -48.06 8.73 14.05
CA THR A 552 -46.90 8.45 13.18
C THR A 552 -47.32 7.65 11.94
N LEU A 553 -48.17 6.62 12.10
CA LEU A 553 -48.71 5.88 10.96
C LEU A 553 -49.56 6.77 10.04
N TYR A 554 -50.38 7.66 10.60
CA TYR A 554 -51.12 8.66 9.82
C TYR A 554 -50.19 9.62 9.06
N ASN A 555 -49.17 10.17 9.72
CA ASN A 555 -48.21 11.08 9.09
C ASN A 555 -47.46 10.40 7.93
N TYR A 556 -47.11 9.11 8.08
CA TYR A 556 -46.54 8.30 7.00
C TYR A 556 -47.48 8.19 5.80
N ILE A 557 -48.76 7.85 6.03
CA ILE A 557 -49.78 7.78 4.97
C ILE A 557 -49.91 9.13 4.27
N LEU A 558 -49.94 10.23 5.02
CA LEU A 558 -50.02 11.58 4.48
C LEU A 558 -48.81 11.93 3.60
N LYS A 559 -47.60 11.54 4.03
CA LYS A 559 -46.35 11.72 3.26
C LYS A 559 -46.44 11.00 1.91
N ILE A 560 -46.79 9.71 1.92
CA ILE A 560 -46.95 8.91 0.69
C ILE A 560 -48.03 9.53 -0.19
N ALA A 561 -49.23 9.74 0.35
CA ALA A 561 -50.36 10.24 -0.41
C ALA A 561 -50.06 11.59 -1.08
N THR A 562 -49.34 12.48 -0.39
CA THR A 562 -48.93 13.78 -0.94
C THR A 562 -47.91 13.63 -2.07
N SER A 563 -46.92 12.75 -1.92
CA SER A 563 -45.93 12.46 -2.96
C SER A 563 -46.53 11.78 -4.20
N SER A 564 -47.64 11.04 -4.02
CA SER A 564 -48.31 10.28 -5.08
C SER A 564 -49.52 11.00 -5.70
N THR A 565 -49.66 12.31 -5.48
CA THR A 565 -50.76 13.11 -6.00
C THR A 565 -50.86 13.04 -7.53
N GLY A 566 -51.98 12.52 -8.04
CA GLY A 566 -52.24 12.49 -9.49
C GLY A 566 -51.39 11.48 -10.28
N VAL A 567 -50.64 10.59 -9.63
CA VAL A 567 -49.95 9.48 -10.30
C VAL A 567 -50.99 8.49 -10.81
N VAL A 568 -51.13 8.41 -12.15
CA VAL A 568 -51.99 7.44 -12.84
C VAL A 568 -51.09 6.28 -13.28
N SER A 569 -50.93 5.27 -12.43
CA SER A 569 -50.19 4.06 -12.79
C SER A 569 -51.11 2.85 -12.66
N SER A 570 -51.09 1.98 -13.67
CA SER A 570 -51.75 0.68 -13.67
C SER A 570 -51.07 -0.34 -12.75
N SER A 571 -49.89 -0.03 -12.20
CA SER A 571 -49.02 -1.02 -11.56
C SER A 571 -48.34 -0.57 -10.26
N ASN A 572 -48.78 0.55 -9.64
CA ASN A 572 -48.21 0.96 -8.35
C ASN A 572 -49.30 1.40 -7.36
N PRO A 573 -49.81 0.49 -6.51
CA PRO A 573 -50.96 0.79 -5.65
C PRO A 573 -50.47 1.35 -4.31
N TRP A 574 -49.94 2.58 -4.33
CA TRP A 574 -49.59 3.30 -3.10
C TRP A 574 -50.81 3.43 -2.16
N ASP A 575 -52.02 3.41 -2.73
CA ASP A 575 -53.29 3.35 -2.02
C ASP A 575 -53.46 2.03 -1.26
N GLU A 576 -53.24 0.87 -1.88
CA GLU A 576 -53.33 -0.44 -1.20
C GLU A 576 -52.37 -0.55 0.00
N ARG A 577 -51.15 0.00 -0.14
CA ARG A 577 -50.20 0.12 0.97
C ARG A 577 -50.75 0.99 2.08
N CYS A 578 -51.19 2.21 1.75
CA CYS A 578 -51.76 3.14 2.73
C CYS A 578 -53.00 2.57 3.42
N LEU A 579 -53.82 1.79 2.70
CA LEU A 579 -54.99 1.11 3.26
C LEU A 579 -54.57 0.04 4.30
N ALA A 580 -53.60 -0.81 3.98
CA ALA A 580 -53.11 -1.82 4.92
C ALA A 580 -52.49 -1.20 6.19
N ILE A 581 -51.85 -0.03 6.05
CA ILE A 581 -51.32 0.72 7.20
C ILE A 581 -52.45 1.37 8.00
N ALA A 582 -53.45 1.94 7.33
CA ALA A 582 -54.62 2.55 7.97
C ALA A 582 -55.41 1.53 8.80
N GLU A 583 -55.44 0.25 8.41
CA GLU A 583 -56.03 -0.82 9.21
C GLU A 583 -55.33 -1.05 10.55
N SER A 584 -54.06 -0.65 10.66
CA SER A 584 -53.25 -0.78 11.88
C SER A 584 -53.40 0.42 12.83
N ILE A 585 -54.13 1.47 12.43
CA ILE A 585 -54.45 2.63 13.27
C ILE A 585 -55.64 2.30 14.17
N SER A 586 -55.47 2.47 15.48
CA SER A 586 -56.50 2.11 16.48
C SER A 586 -57.53 3.22 16.66
N ASN A 587 -57.08 4.48 16.65
CA ASN A 587 -57.93 5.66 16.71
C ASN A 587 -58.79 5.78 15.43
N LEU A 588 -60.11 5.63 15.59
CA LEU A 588 -61.07 5.65 14.49
C LEU A 588 -61.10 6.99 13.74
N ASP A 589 -60.91 8.12 14.43
CA ASP A 589 -60.91 9.45 13.81
C ASP A 589 -59.66 9.63 12.94
N LEU A 590 -58.47 9.27 13.45
CA LEU A 590 -57.22 9.33 12.67
C LEU A 590 -57.23 8.35 11.49
N ARG A 591 -57.82 7.17 11.66
CA ARG A 591 -58.01 6.21 10.58
C ARG A 591 -58.95 6.76 9.50
N CYS A 592 -60.03 7.43 9.88
CA CYS A 592 -60.93 8.09 8.93
C CYS A 592 -60.22 9.24 8.20
N GLU A 593 -59.44 10.06 8.89
CA GLU A 593 -58.63 11.12 8.26
C GLU A 593 -57.61 10.54 7.27
N ALA A 594 -56.91 9.46 7.63
CA ALA A 594 -56.00 8.75 6.74
C ALA A 594 -56.69 8.35 5.42
N LEU A 595 -57.90 7.79 5.54
CA LEU A 595 -58.68 7.37 4.38
C LEU A 595 -59.20 8.54 3.55
N ILE A 596 -59.61 9.64 4.19
CA ILE A 596 -59.97 10.89 3.49
C ILE A 596 -58.77 11.40 2.69
N ASP A 597 -57.57 11.41 3.28
CA ASP A 597 -56.36 11.91 2.62
C ASP A 597 -55.91 11.05 1.44
N VAL A 598 -56.05 9.72 1.55
CA VAL A 598 -55.83 8.77 0.43
C VAL A 598 -56.88 8.99 -0.65
N ALA A 599 -58.16 9.00 -0.29
CA ALA A 599 -59.29 9.14 -1.21
C ALA A 599 -59.25 10.46 -2.00
N LYS A 600 -58.86 11.56 -1.35
CA LYS A 600 -58.73 12.88 -1.98
C LYS A 600 -57.65 12.92 -3.07
N ARG A 601 -56.57 12.15 -2.92
CA ARG A 601 -55.37 12.21 -3.78
C ARG A 601 -55.30 11.06 -4.79
N ALA A 602 -56.08 10.00 -4.57
CA ALA A 602 -56.28 8.93 -5.54
C ALA A 602 -57.00 9.42 -6.80
N HIS A 603 -56.55 8.93 -7.96
CA HIS A 603 -57.19 9.26 -9.23
C HIS A 603 -58.49 8.44 -9.41
N PRO A 604 -59.65 9.04 -9.68
CA PRO A 604 -60.87 8.30 -10.02
C PRO A 604 -60.76 7.65 -11.41
N PRO A 605 -61.34 6.46 -11.65
CA PRO A 605 -62.11 5.63 -10.70
C PRO A 605 -61.21 5.00 -9.62
N TRP A 606 -61.71 4.96 -8.39
CA TRP A 606 -60.99 4.34 -7.27
C TRP A 606 -60.81 2.84 -7.47
N THR A 607 -59.75 2.29 -6.87
CA THR A 607 -59.57 0.84 -6.78
C THR A 607 -60.73 0.20 -5.99
N LYS A 608 -61.02 -1.07 -6.27
CA LYS A 608 -62.04 -1.83 -5.52
C LYS A 608 -61.73 -1.86 -4.03
N GLN A 609 -60.44 -1.94 -3.67
CA GLN A 609 -59.99 -1.98 -2.29
C GLN A 609 -60.29 -0.65 -1.56
N LEU A 610 -59.93 0.49 -2.17
CA LEU A 610 -60.24 1.81 -1.61
C LEU A 610 -61.75 2.04 -1.47
N SER A 611 -62.52 1.65 -2.48
CA SER A 611 -63.98 1.76 -2.45
C SER A 611 -64.60 0.93 -1.31
N ASN A 612 -64.15 -0.31 -1.13
CA ASN A 612 -64.61 -1.17 -0.04
C ASN A 612 -64.22 -0.61 1.34
N ALA A 613 -62.99 -0.09 1.50
CA ALA A 613 -62.51 0.48 2.75
C ALA A 613 -63.30 1.72 3.17
N VAL A 614 -63.58 2.62 2.22
CA VAL A 614 -64.38 3.83 2.46
C VAL A 614 -65.82 3.47 2.82
N GLN A 615 -66.44 2.51 2.11
CA GLN A 615 -67.79 2.04 2.43
C GLN A 615 -67.86 1.34 3.80
N ALA A 616 -66.83 0.59 4.17
CA ALA A 616 -66.74 -0.01 5.50
C ALA A 616 -66.65 1.05 6.61
N MET A 617 -65.87 2.12 6.41
CA MET A 617 -65.78 3.22 7.38
C MET A 617 -67.06 4.04 7.50
N LEU A 618 -67.78 4.29 6.40
CA LEU A 618 -69.08 4.97 6.44
C LEU A 618 -70.13 4.18 7.25
N ARG A 619 -69.96 2.86 7.39
CA ARG A 619 -70.83 1.97 8.17
C ARG A 619 -70.30 1.70 9.58
N ALA A 620 -69.14 2.23 9.95
CA ALA A 620 -68.52 1.95 11.23
C ALA A 620 -69.28 2.65 12.38
N PRO A 621 -69.71 1.90 13.42
CA PRO A 621 -70.35 2.50 14.58
C PRO A 621 -69.31 3.25 15.43
N GLY A 622 -69.61 4.51 15.79
CA GLY A 622 -68.76 5.31 16.70
C GLY A 622 -67.96 6.44 16.03
N LEU A 623 -68.08 6.65 14.72
CA LEU A 623 -67.42 7.76 14.02
C LEU A 623 -68.20 9.08 14.20
N ASP A 624 -67.50 10.18 14.42
CA ASP A 624 -68.11 11.51 14.54
C ASP A 624 -68.88 11.90 13.26
N PHE A 625 -70.05 12.53 13.42
CA PHE A 625 -70.89 13.02 12.34
C PHE A 625 -70.13 13.95 11.39
N LYS A 626 -69.22 14.77 11.92
CA LYS A 626 -68.38 15.65 11.10
C LYS A 626 -67.44 14.87 10.18
N MET A 627 -66.87 13.77 10.66
CA MET A 627 -65.97 12.91 9.87
C MET A 627 -66.74 12.13 8.82
N VAL A 628 -67.90 11.57 9.17
CA VAL A 628 -68.82 10.91 8.21
C VAL A 628 -69.20 11.88 7.09
N SER A 629 -69.58 13.12 7.43
CA SER A 629 -69.94 14.13 6.43
C SER A 629 -68.78 14.48 5.50
N ARG A 630 -67.55 14.55 6.02
CA ARG A 630 -66.35 14.84 5.20
C ARG A 630 -66.00 13.68 4.28
N LEU A 631 -66.06 12.44 4.77
CA LEU A 631 -65.81 11.25 3.97
C LEU A 631 -66.89 11.09 2.87
N GLN A 632 -68.16 11.35 3.20
CA GLN A 632 -69.26 11.34 2.23
C GLN A 632 -69.05 12.41 1.15
N GLN A 633 -68.60 13.61 1.52
CA GLN A 633 -68.25 14.65 0.56
C GLN A 633 -67.13 14.20 -0.40
N GLN A 634 -66.10 13.50 0.09
CA GLN A 634 -65.07 12.94 -0.78
C GLN A 634 -65.60 11.85 -1.71
N CYS A 635 -66.54 11.02 -1.26
CA CYS A 635 -67.21 10.04 -2.13
C CYS A 635 -68.01 10.72 -3.25
N ASP A 636 -68.78 11.75 -2.92
CA ASP A 636 -69.54 12.53 -3.91
C ASP A 636 -68.59 13.26 -4.87
N PHE A 637 -67.42 13.72 -4.40
CA PHE A 637 -66.38 14.33 -5.24
C PHE A 637 -65.72 13.31 -6.19
N ALA A 638 -65.41 12.11 -5.71
CA ALA A 638 -64.81 11.06 -6.54
C ALA A 638 -65.77 10.50 -7.58
N THR A 639 -67.04 10.29 -7.24
CA THR A 639 -68.08 9.87 -8.20
C THR A 639 -68.32 10.92 -9.28
N LEU A 640 -68.28 12.22 -8.92
CA LEU A 640 -68.28 13.30 -9.90
C LEU A 640 -67.01 13.26 -10.77
N GLY A 641 -65.84 13.07 -10.15
CA GLY A 641 -64.55 12.97 -10.83
C GLY A 641 -64.47 11.82 -11.84
N GLU A 642 -65.02 10.65 -11.50
CA GLU A 642 -65.09 9.50 -12.41
C GLU A 642 -65.88 9.83 -13.69
N ARG A 643 -67.05 10.46 -13.55
CA ARG A 643 -67.83 10.96 -14.69
C ARG A 643 -67.09 12.05 -15.46
N TRP A 644 -66.35 12.91 -14.76
CA TRP A 644 -65.55 13.98 -15.36
C TRP A 644 -64.42 13.43 -16.24
N VAL A 645 -63.68 12.46 -15.72
CA VAL A 645 -62.59 11.76 -16.42
C VAL A 645 -63.12 10.92 -17.59
N GLN A 646 -64.30 10.31 -17.45
CA GLN A 646 -64.96 9.57 -18.54
C GLN A 646 -65.10 10.44 -19.81
N TYR A 647 -65.44 11.72 -19.66
CA TYR A 647 -65.53 12.69 -20.76
C TYR A 647 -64.20 13.37 -21.13
N ARG A 648 -63.06 12.80 -20.71
CA ARG A 648 -61.69 13.29 -20.97
C ARG A 648 -61.41 14.69 -20.43
N LEU A 649 -62.15 15.13 -19.41
CA LEU A 649 -61.85 16.38 -18.74
C LEU A 649 -60.78 16.15 -17.66
N PRO A 650 -59.72 16.98 -17.57
CA PRO A 650 -58.65 16.78 -16.61
C PRO A 650 -59.15 16.91 -15.16
N MET A 651 -58.92 15.88 -14.34
CA MET A 651 -59.36 15.85 -12.92
C MET A 651 -58.85 17.05 -12.10
N GLN A 652 -57.63 17.52 -12.37
CA GLN A 652 -57.01 18.68 -11.70
C GLN A 652 -57.82 19.97 -11.84
N THR A 653 -58.66 20.07 -12.87
CA THR A 653 -59.47 21.26 -13.14
C THR A 653 -60.83 21.23 -12.44
N LEU A 654 -61.26 20.07 -11.92
CA LEU A 654 -62.62 19.87 -11.38
C LEU A 654 -62.95 20.88 -10.27
N GLU A 655 -62.03 21.12 -9.33
CA GLU A 655 -62.23 22.11 -8.26
C GLU A 655 -62.46 23.52 -8.81
N ARG A 656 -61.72 23.92 -9.86
CA ARG A 656 -61.87 25.22 -10.53
C ARG A 656 -63.23 25.33 -11.22
N TYR A 657 -63.69 24.26 -11.85
CA TYR A 657 -65.03 24.19 -12.46
C TYR A 657 -66.14 24.29 -11.42
N LEU A 658 -65.97 23.66 -10.25
CA LEU A 658 -66.91 23.80 -9.13
C LEU A 658 -66.87 25.20 -8.49
N GLN A 659 -65.79 25.97 -8.63
CA GLN A 659 -65.74 27.34 -8.10
C GLN A 659 -66.52 28.34 -8.96
N GLN A 660 -66.53 28.18 -10.28
CA GLN A 660 -67.05 29.19 -11.22
C GLN A 660 -68.22 28.65 -12.07
N LYS A 661 -69.43 29.19 -11.86
CA LYS A 661 -70.65 28.79 -12.59
C LYS A 661 -70.46 28.81 -14.12
N HIS A 662 -69.82 29.86 -14.66
CA HIS A 662 -69.60 29.98 -16.10
C HIS A 662 -68.65 28.92 -16.68
N LEU A 663 -67.60 28.53 -15.92
CA LEU A 663 -66.71 27.45 -16.36
C LEU A 663 -67.44 26.13 -16.33
N PHE A 664 -68.22 25.87 -15.27
CA PHE A 664 -69.03 24.67 -15.16
C PHE A 664 -70.00 24.53 -16.35
N SER A 665 -70.68 25.62 -16.74
CA SER A 665 -71.53 25.62 -17.95
C SER A 665 -70.75 25.28 -19.22
N LYS A 666 -69.55 25.83 -19.40
CA LYS A 666 -68.68 25.49 -20.54
C LYS A 666 -68.22 24.03 -20.53
N ALA A 667 -68.02 23.43 -19.37
CA ALA A 667 -67.69 22.01 -19.27
C ALA A 667 -68.88 21.13 -19.68
N ILE A 668 -70.10 21.49 -19.29
CA ILE A 668 -71.33 20.81 -19.74
C ILE A 668 -71.50 20.93 -21.27
N GLU A 669 -71.28 22.13 -21.84
CA GLU A 669 -71.26 22.30 -23.30
C GLU A 669 -70.18 21.45 -23.97
N PHE A 670 -69.01 21.32 -23.35
CA PHE A 670 -67.93 20.47 -23.85
C PHE A 670 -68.33 18.99 -23.84
N ILE A 671 -68.96 18.50 -22.76
CA ILE A 671 -69.49 17.12 -22.66
C ILE A 671 -70.47 16.85 -23.81
N PHE A 672 -71.36 17.81 -24.11
CA PHE A 672 -72.27 17.68 -25.25
C PHE A 672 -71.56 17.64 -26.61
N ARG A 673 -70.33 18.14 -26.74
CA ARG A 673 -69.54 18.06 -28.00
C ARG A 673 -68.66 16.82 -28.09
N GLN A 674 -68.55 16.01 -27.02
CA GLN A 674 -67.67 14.82 -26.99
C GLN A 674 -68.31 13.58 -27.63
N GLU A 675 -68.43 13.58 -28.95
CA GLU A 675 -68.96 12.44 -29.73
C GLU A 675 -68.04 11.20 -29.66
N SER A 676 -66.74 11.41 -29.42
CA SER A 676 -65.77 10.31 -29.32
C SER A 676 -65.90 9.45 -28.05
N VAL A 677 -66.63 9.92 -27.04
CA VAL A 677 -66.82 9.22 -25.76
C VAL A 677 -68.17 8.51 -25.71
N GLU A 678 -69.24 9.18 -26.15
CA GLU A 678 -70.59 8.62 -26.26
C GLU A 678 -71.25 9.18 -27.51
N ALA A 679 -71.61 8.30 -28.46
CA ALA A 679 -72.16 8.71 -29.75
C ALA A 679 -73.59 9.23 -29.62
N ASP A 680 -74.39 8.66 -28.70
CA ASP A 680 -75.80 9.04 -28.51
C ASP A 680 -75.93 10.38 -27.75
N PRO A 681 -76.49 11.44 -28.36
CA PRO A 681 -76.72 12.71 -27.68
C PRO A 681 -77.65 12.61 -26.47
N GLN A 682 -78.61 11.67 -26.47
CA GLN A 682 -79.55 11.51 -25.35
C GLN A 682 -78.85 10.97 -24.10
N ARG A 683 -77.95 9.98 -24.26
CA ARG A 683 -77.13 9.46 -23.15
C ARG A 683 -76.15 10.51 -22.60
N ARG A 684 -75.67 11.42 -23.45
CA ARG A 684 -74.86 12.58 -23.02
C ARG A 684 -75.68 13.57 -22.19
N LEU A 685 -76.96 13.81 -22.53
CA LEU A 685 -77.87 14.60 -21.69
C LEU A 685 -78.10 13.94 -20.33
N THR A 686 -78.40 12.64 -20.30
CA THR A 686 -78.59 11.90 -19.04
C THR A 686 -77.34 11.99 -18.16
N SER A 687 -76.16 11.80 -18.75
CA SER A 687 -74.88 11.91 -18.04
C SER A 687 -74.59 13.33 -17.54
N ALA A 688 -74.91 14.37 -18.32
CA ALA A 688 -74.78 15.76 -17.88
C ALA A 688 -75.72 16.10 -16.73
N LEU A 689 -76.96 15.59 -16.76
CA LEU A 689 -77.92 15.75 -15.66
C LEU A 689 -77.46 15.02 -14.38
N GLU A 690 -76.85 13.85 -14.51
CA GLU A 690 -76.21 13.15 -13.39
C GLU A 690 -75.03 13.95 -12.83
N ILE A 691 -74.15 14.50 -13.68
CA ILE A 691 -73.03 15.35 -13.29
C ILE A 691 -73.51 16.59 -12.52
N ILE A 692 -74.59 17.24 -12.97
CA ILE A 692 -75.19 18.38 -12.28
C ILE A 692 -75.75 17.97 -10.92
N LYS A 693 -76.44 16.83 -10.85
CA LYS A 693 -76.99 16.31 -9.60
C LYS A 693 -75.87 16.02 -8.58
N LEU A 694 -74.77 15.42 -9.02
CA LEU A 694 -73.60 15.13 -8.19
C LEU A 694 -72.87 16.42 -7.77
N ALA A 695 -72.63 17.35 -8.71
CA ALA A 695 -72.03 18.65 -8.42
C ALA A 695 -72.88 19.49 -7.45
N GLY A 696 -74.22 19.39 -7.55
CA GLY A 696 -75.17 20.07 -6.66
C GLY A 696 -75.10 19.60 -5.21
N LYS A 697 -74.65 18.37 -4.95
CA LYS A 697 -74.38 17.88 -3.59
C LYS A 697 -73.16 18.55 -2.96
N LEU A 698 -72.15 18.87 -3.77
CA LEU A 698 -70.89 19.46 -3.33
C LEU A 698 -70.98 20.98 -3.20
N LYS A 699 -71.64 21.63 -4.17
CA LYS A 699 -71.87 23.07 -4.18
C LYS A 699 -73.24 23.40 -4.74
N LYS A 700 -74.05 24.07 -3.93
CA LYS A 700 -75.37 24.56 -4.32
C LYS A 700 -75.25 25.66 -5.38
N ASN A 701 -76.27 25.78 -6.23
CA ASN A 701 -76.45 26.86 -7.22
C ASN A 701 -75.42 26.89 -8.36
N LEU A 702 -74.84 25.74 -8.73
CA LEU A 702 -73.96 25.65 -9.90
C LEU A 702 -74.71 25.68 -11.23
N MET A 703 -75.69 24.80 -11.40
CA MET A 703 -76.55 24.75 -12.58
C MET A 703 -77.86 24.05 -12.20
N GLU A 704 -78.98 24.59 -12.68
CA GLU A 704 -80.29 23.94 -12.49
C GLU A 704 -80.64 23.03 -13.67
N ARG A 705 -81.56 22.07 -13.46
CA ARG A 705 -81.98 21.10 -14.50
C ARG A 705 -82.42 21.80 -15.78
N HIS A 706 -83.16 22.90 -15.66
CA HIS A 706 -83.68 23.65 -16.80
C HIS A 706 -82.56 24.37 -17.60
N GLU A 707 -81.52 24.89 -16.94
CA GLU A 707 -80.37 25.53 -17.60
C GLU A 707 -79.56 24.51 -18.44
N CYS A 708 -79.44 23.27 -17.97
CA CYS A 708 -78.78 22.19 -18.73
C CYS A 708 -79.57 21.77 -19.97
N VAL A 709 -80.89 21.61 -19.81
CA VAL A 709 -81.78 21.27 -20.93
C VAL A 709 -81.75 22.39 -21.98
N PHE A 710 -81.69 23.66 -21.56
CA PHE A 710 -81.48 24.80 -22.46
C PHE A 710 -80.17 24.68 -23.26
N LEU A 711 -79.03 24.42 -22.59
CA LEU A 711 -77.73 24.23 -23.25
C LEU A 711 -77.73 23.02 -24.21
N PHE A 712 -78.45 21.95 -23.87
CA PHE A 712 -78.59 20.78 -24.73
C PHE A 712 -79.41 21.08 -25.98
N CYS A 713 -80.53 21.80 -25.85
CA CYS A 713 -81.30 22.29 -26.99
C CYS A 713 -80.41 23.14 -27.92
N LEU A 714 -79.63 24.08 -27.36
CA LEU A 714 -78.69 24.88 -28.15
C LEU A 714 -77.61 24.03 -28.84
N TYR A 715 -77.10 22.98 -28.20
CA TYR A 715 -76.16 22.05 -28.83
C TYR A 715 -76.79 21.34 -30.04
N LEU A 716 -77.97 20.75 -29.89
CA LEU A 716 -78.64 20.02 -30.97
C LEU A 716 -78.94 20.92 -32.17
N ILE A 717 -79.34 22.17 -31.91
CA ILE A 717 -79.55 23.19 -32.95
C ILE A 717 -78.25 23.40 -33.74
N ASN A 718 -77.15 23.66 -33.03
CA ASN A 718 -75.87 23.96 -33.65
C ASN A 718 -75.22 22.75 -34.35
N ALA A 719 -75.48 21.53 -33.88
CA ALA A 719 -74.94 20.27 -34.41
C ALA A 719 -75.75 19.69 -35.58
N LYS A 720 -76.86 20.33 -36.01
CA LYS A 720 -77.76 19.85 -37.08
C LYS A 720 -78.45 18.51 -36.78
N LEU A 721 -78.71 18.18 -35.51
CA LEU A 721 -79.28 16.89 -35.07
C LEU A 721 -80.77 16.96 -34.69
N ILE A 722 -81.44 18.09 -34.93
CA ILE A 722 -82.81 18.33 -34.45
C ILE A 722 -83.83 17.48 -35.18
N ASP A 723 -83.70 17.32 -36.48
CA ASP A 723 -84.69 16.57 -37.27
C ASP A 723 -84.73 15.09 -36.87
N GLU A 724 -83.61 14.54 -36.37
CA GLU A 724 -83.49 13.15 -35.92
C GLU A 724 -83.91 12.94 -34.47
N LEU A 725 -83.70 13.93 -33.59
CA LEU A 725 -83.88 13.81 -32.13
C LEU A 725 -85.02 14.66 -31.56
N PHE A 726 -85.83 15.30 -32.41
CA PHE A 726 -86.91 16.21 -32.05
C PHE A 726 -87.87 15.63 -30.99
N MET A 727 -88.28 14.37 -31.16
CA MET A 727 -89.16 13.69 -30.21
C MET A 727 -88.53 13.48 -28.83
N GLY A 728 -87.20 13.29 -28.78
CA GLY A 728 -86.45 13.18 -27.52
C GLY A 728 -86.37 14.52 -26.79
N VAL A 729 -86.09 15.62 -27.49
CA VAL A 729 -86.07 16.99 -26.92
C VAL A 729 -87.41 17.33 -26.26
N ILE A 730 -88.50 16.97 -26.93
CA ILE A 730 -89.86 17.23 -26.45
C ILE A 730 -90.19 16.38 -25.22
N SER A 731 -89.72 15.13 -25.16
CA SER A 731 -89.84 14.29 -23.96
C SER A 731 -89.20 14.96 -22.75
N TYR A 732 -87.96 15.45 -22.88
CA TYR A 732 -87.26 16.10 -21.77
C TYR A 732 -87.86 17.44 -21.37
N LEU A 733 -88.39 18.23 -22.32
CA LEU A 733 -89.15 19.45 -22.01
C LEU A 733 -90.48 19.14 -21.31
N ASN A 734 -91.12 18.00 -21.61
CA ASN A 734 -92.34 17.54 -20.93
C ASN A 734 -92.07 16.99 -19.52
N GLU A 735 -90.88 16.46 -19.25
CA GLU A 735 -90.46 16.03 -17.91
C GLU A 735 -90.18 17.18 -16.93
N LEU A 736 -90.02 18.41 -17.42
CA LEU A 736 -89.86 19.61 -16.59
C LEU A 736 -91.21 20.05 -16.04
N ASN A 737 -91.22 20.64 -14.83
CA ASN A 737 -92.41 21.30 -14.31
C ASN A 737 -92.78 22.52 -15.19
N GLU A 738 -94.03 22.99 -15.10
CA GLU A 738 -94.53 24.05 -15.99
C GLU A 738 -93.73 25.36 -15.88
N MET A 739 -93.24 25.71 -14.69
CA MET A 739 -92.42 26.92 -14.49
C MET A 739 -91.04 26.82 -15.13
N ASP A 740 -90.33 25.71 -14.93
CA ASP A 740 -88.99 25.45 -15.48
C ASP A 740 -89.05 25.33 -17.00
N ARG A 741 -90.08 24.66 -17.52
CA ARG A 741 -90.35 24.58 -18.96
C ARG A 741 -90.54 25.96 -19.58
N ASN A 742 -91.32 26.83 -18.94
CA ASN A 742 -91.49 28.21 -19.38
C ASN A 742 -90.19 29.03 -19.30
N ARG A 743 -89.31 28.78 -18.31
CA ARG A 743 -87.99 29.40 -18.24
C ARG A 743 -87.09 29.00 -19.42
N VAL A 744 -87.02 27.71 -19.77
CA VAL A 744 -86.24 27.24 -20.94
C VAL A 744 -86.77 27.87 -22.23
N ILE A 745 -88.09 27.89 -22.39
CA ILE A 745 -88.76 28.48 -23.56
C ILE A 745 -88.45 29.98 -23.67
N ASN A 746 -88.55 30.73 -22.57
CA ASN A 746 -88.24 32.16 -22.55
C ASN A 746 -86.75 32.44 -22.83
N GLN A 747 -85.84 31.58 -22.34
CA GLN A 747 -84.41 31.69 -22.66
C GLN A 747 -84.12 31.39 -24.14
N LEU A 748 -84.80 30.41 -24.74
CA LEU A 748 -84.72 30.13 -26.18
C LEU A 748 -85.26 31.31 -27.00
N MET A 749 -86.38 31.92 -26.58
CA MET A 749 -86.92 33.14 -27.19
C MET A 749 -85.91 34.30 -27.14
N ALA A 750 -85.32 34.57 -25.97
CA ALA A 750 -84.32 35.61 -25.81
C ALA A 750 -83.06 35.34 -26.67
N HIS A 751 -82.67 34.07 -26.83
CA HIS A 751 -81.57 33.70 -27.72
C HIS A 751 -81.90 33.94 -29.20
N ILE A 752 -83.13 33.62 -29.63
CA ILE A 752 -83.60 33.97 -30.98
C ILE A 752 -83.61 35.49 -31.18
N GLU A 753 -84.15 36.25 -30.23
CA GLU A 753 -84.18 37.71 -30.30
C GLU A 753 -82.76 38.29 -30.44
N ALA A 754 -81.79 37.78 -29.68
CA ALA A 754 -80.38 38.17 -29.80
C ALA A 754 -79.78 37.81 -31.17
N LEU A 755 -80.08 36.62 -31.71
CA LEU A 755 -79.65 36.20 -33.04
C LEU A 755 -80.29 37.06 -34.15
N LEU A 756 -81.56 37.42 -34.00
CA LEU A 756 -82.29 38.28 -34.93
C LEU A 756 -81.78 39.72 -34.93
N ASN A 757 -81.41 40.24 -33.75
CA ASN A 757 -80.88 41.58 -33.56
C ASN A 757 -79.41 41.73 -34.02
N CYS A 758 -78.71 40.63 -34.31
CA CYS A 758 -77.35 40.67 -34.86
C CYS A 758 -77.38 41.04 -36.37
N PRO A 759 -76.57 41.99 -36.88
CA PRO A 759 -76.60 42.37 -38.30
C PRO A 759 -76.19 41.22 -39.24
N VAL A 760 -77.08 40.84 -40.17
CA VAL A 760 -76.89 39.71 -41.12
C VAL A 760 -75.63 39.87 -41.99
N LEU A 761 -75.22 41.11 -42.25
CA LEU A 761 -74.07 41.47 -43.09
C LEU A 761 -72.71 41.10 -42.47
N LEU A 762 -72.64 40.89 -41.16
CA LEU A 762 -71.39 40.54 -40.44
C LEU A 762 -71.19 39.03 -40.28
N LEU A 763 -72.12 38.21 -40.78
CA LEU A 763 -72.12 36.76 -40.62
C LEU A 763 -71.54 36.06 -41.84
N THR A 764 -70.70 35.04 -41.62
CA THR A 764 -70.24 34.13 -42.68
C THR A 764 -71.42 33.35 -43.27
N GLU A 765 -71.32 32.86 -44.51
CA GLU A 765 -72.36 32.03 -45.16
C GLU A 765 -72.80 30.86 -44.26
N LYS A 766 -71.84 30.19 -43.62
CA LYS A 766 -72.09 29.12 -42.64
C LYS A 766 -72.88 29.60 -41.40
N ALA A 767 -72.61 30.82 -40.93
CA ALA A 767 -73.31 31.41 -39.79
C ALA A 767 -74.74 31.87 -40.15
N LYS A 768 -74.98 32.29 -41.40
CA LYS A 768 -76.34 32.58 -41.90
C LYS A 768 -77.19 31.30 -41.99
N GLU A 769 -76.62 30.20 -42.48
CA GLU A 769 -77.31 28.89 -42.54
C GLU A 769 -77.68 28.38 -41.15
N ILE A 770 -76.75 28.45 -40.19
CA ILE A 770 -77.02 28.08 -38.79
C ILE A 770 -78.12 28.99 -38.21
N ARG A 771 -78.06 30.30 -38.44
CA ARG A 771 -79.07 31.26 -37.93
C ARG A 771 -80.49 30.95 -38.42
N LEU A 772 -80.67 30.69 -39.72
CA LEU A 772 -81.98 30.34 -40.30
C LEU A 772 -82.55 29.05 -39.69
N ARG A 773 -81.74 28.00 -39.60
CA ARG A 773 -82.16 26.72 -39.01
C ARG A 773 -82.43 26.81 -37.52
N THR A 774 -81.66 27.60 -36.78
CA THR A 774 -81.92 27.88 -35.36
C THR A 774 -83.30 28.51 -35.17
N ILE A 775 -83.67 29.44 -36.04
CA ILE A 775 -85.00 30.08 -36.01
C ILE A 775 -86.10 29.07 -36.32
N GLU A 776 -85.94 28.22 -37.35
CA GLU A 776 -86.91 27.17 -37.69
C GLU A 776 -87.10 26.13 -36.58
N ALA A 777 -85.99 25.59 -36.06
CA ALA A 777 -86.00 24.56 -35.03
C ALA A 777 -86.63 25.06 -33.71
N VAL A 778 -86.30 26.27 -33.29
CA VAL A 778 -86.87 26.85 -32.07
C VAL A 778 -88.33 27.25 -32.29
N SER A 779 -88.72 27.71 -33.48
CA SER A 779 -90.14 27.97 -33.83
C SER A 779 -90.98 26.69 -33.70
N CYS A 780 -90.47 25.54 -34.16
CA CYS A 780 -91.14 24.24 -34.00
C CYS A 780 -91.31 23.84 -32.52
N ILE A 781 -90.31 24.12 -31.66
CA ILE A 781 -90.41 23.88 -30.21
C ILE A 781 -91.44 24.84 -29.59
N LEU A 782 -91.46 26.10 -30.00
CA LEU A 782 -92.38 27.13 -29.49
C LEU A 782 -93.83 26.88 -29.88
N GLU A 783 -94.11 26.45 -31.11
CA GLU A 783 -95.45 26.11 -31.59
C GLU A 783 -96.10 25.01 -30.74
N ARG A 784 -95.31 24.03 -30.28
CA ARG A 784 -95.82 22.90 -29.48
C ARG A 784 -96.04 23.23 -28.01
N PHE A 785 -95.27 24.16 -27.44
CA PHE A 785 -95.29 24.46 -26.00
C PHE A 785 -95.88 25.83 -25.62
N ARG A 786 -96.14 26.72 -26.59
CA ARG A 786 -96.96 27.90 -26.31
C ARG A 786 -98.38 27.46 -25.94
N LYS A 787 -98.72 27.63 -24.66
CA LYS A 787 -100.09 28.04 -24.34
C LYS A 787 -100.29 29.37 -25.05
N VAL A 788 -101.21 29.39 -26.01
CA VAL A 788 -101.72 30.58 -26.66
C VAL A 788 -102.11 31.57 -25.56
N ILE A 789 -101.27 32.56 -25.31
CA ILE A 789 -101.63 33.78 -24.60
C ILE A 789 -101.74 34.82 -25.72
N TYR A 790 -102.99 35.12 -26.09
CA TYR A 790 -103.35 36.22 -26.98
C TYR A 790 -102.94 37.55 -26.38
#